data_AF-A0A9D8SFH2-F1
#
_entry.id   AF-A0A9D8SFH2-F1
#
_cell.length_a   1.000
_cell.length_b   1.000
_cell.length_c   1.000
_cell.angle_alpha   90.00
_cell.angle_beta   90.00
_cell.angle_gamma   90.00
#
_symmetry.space_group_name_H-M   'P 1'
#
loop_
_entity.id
_entity.type
_entity.pdbx_description
1 polymer ?
#
loop_
_entity_poly.entity_id
_entity_poly.type
_entity_poly.pdbx_seq_one_letter_code
_entity_poly.pdbx_strand_id
1 'polypeptide(L)'
;MVLLSCTTLFPWQAMAEDDLGEYIYNFTYDGSKYFDAIVLTPGQETEVGVTREFEAYEKKSFQEQALVYLGDITGKPKWDSPIILLAPADVKDFNASAYSPVDKVTANTEYGNYFIGSGVQDNNGEPIASITIDSAVDGYRWYADEYPILPLNGLDSDYPGAVVHEMVHAMGVGAYNIISINNVDVFPVEYNLKFTDGLYDALGRKLTTLTATGGYLPVESITKEEYVNLKNDNSLVSDDVFYVIKYEDVGTNGGVYFSGTNVQSVLGIGTKIAWPDEVDVEPVPGIPINCYEGDYLELSHLELQNSLMSHQMYRNWCTLMEAELALLQDIGYVVEREKFFGQSIYASGATSLNISDLANGSGASWNSNTDRAIGLHIYGSNNNVTLENGANITANGSYSMGVRVDGVGNDLTIASNININVGNEPTDKYNYGISVNYGKGHNVTISSGASVVAQGKESIGAIFDFGSNELSDAVEYRGSYIRGAYSDDAGSFENNEEELFGNELTDSGGPLGGALVENFIVNGTLQGEKAIYISPNTLVKTINVMDGATVEGDIISEWNPEGVEYFYTRDYGGENPYRGLNPNIPAGANLDNYRTNLNLAGNRTFTDNIIGPYGLIMNVNSGKLTTANASTEDSSYINVHSVNVGDGATYTVNNVLMANNGYGAINVMGNGSLALAEDTTNNSVGTILIAFNNEDGDGHITSGIINNDGAVNFQNGELALKPDGVYFEENTKVKILKKANDNDNGITDGEKFSGIWFVDMNGEKAQVAESDNDSYKITKTLTMTAEQGSGSESNFVSITTERSF
;
A
#
# COMPACT_ATOMS: atom_id res chain seq x y z
N MET A 1 -13.78 15.40 -10.08
CA MET A 1 -13.35 16.02 -8.81
C MET A 1 -14.28 15.48 -7.74
N VAL A 2 -13.87 14.38 -7.11
CA VAL A 2 -14.62 13.72 -6.02
C VAL A 2 -14.49 14.63 -4.81
N LEU A 3 -15.57 15.34 -4.49
CA LEU A 3 -15.63 16.25 -3.36
C LEU A 3 -16.52 15.60 -2.32
N LEU A 4 -15.89 14.98 -1.32
CA LEU A 4 -16.60 14.47 -0.15
C LEU A 4 -17.19 15.67 0.60
N SER A 5 -18.44 16.02 0.29
CA SER A 5 -19.17 17.06 1.02
C SER A 5 -19.86 16.47 2.23
N CYS A 6 -19.36 16.80 3.43
CA CYS A 6 -19.93 16.31 4.69
C CYS A 6 -20.78 17.40 5.38
N THR A 7 -20.90 18.59 4.80
CA THR A 7 -21.48 19.78 5.47
C THR A 7 -22.92 20.12 5.11
N THR A 8 -23.67 19.27 4.40
CA THR A 8 -25.10 19.54 4.22
C THR A 8 -25.86 19.22 5.50
N LEU A 9 -26.05 20.27 6.31
CA LEU A 9 -27.04 20.34 7.40
C LEU A 9 -28.38 19.77 6.93
N PHE A 10 -28.81 18.64 7.51
CA PHE A 10 -30.18 18.13 7.40
C PHE A 10 -31.14 18.93 8.31
N PRO A 11 -32.01 19.81 7.80
CA PRO A 11 -33.23 20.16 8.51
C PRO A 11 -34.25 19.02 8.36
N TRP A 12 -34.35 18.17 9.38
CA TRP A 12 -35.40 17.16 9.48
C TRP A 12 -36.80 17.80 9.39
N GLN A 13 -37.46 17.69 8.23
CA GLN A 13 -38.91 17.80 8.13
C GLN A 13 -39.48 16.39 8.23
N ALA A 14 -40.12 16.12 9.37
CA ALA A 14 -40.80 14.87 9.71
C ALA A 14 -41.45 14.21 8.47
N MET A 15 -40.87 13.10 8.01
CA MET A 15 -41.55 12.18 7.11
C MET A 15 -42.72 11.57 7.87
N ALA A 16 -43.90 11.52 7.25
CA ALA A 16 -45.09 10.98 7.90
C ALA A 16 -44.92 9.48 8.21
N GLU A 17 -45.33 9.06 9.41
CA GLU A 17 -45.28 7.68 9.95
C GLU A 17 -45.83 6.59 9.00
N ASP A 18 -46.64 6.97 8.00
CA ASP A 18 -47.46 6.04 7.23
C ASP A 18 -46.68 5.26 6.12
N ASP A 19 -45.42 5.60 5.83
CA ASP A 19 -44.60 4.96 4.77
C ASP A 19 -43.35 4.19 5.27
N LEU A 20 -43.12 4.08 6.60
CA LEU A 20 -41.89 3.48 7.19
C LEU A 20 -41.93 1.93 7.32
N GLY A 21 -42.98 1.29 6.81
CA GLY A 21 -43.44 -0.02 7.29
C GLY A 21 -42.85 -1.31 6.69
N GLU A 22 -41.96 -1.31 5.68
CA GLU A 22 -41.57 -2.55 5.00
C GLU A 22 -40.07 -2.95 5.00
N TYR A 23 -39.15 -2.16 5.56
CA TYR A 23 -37.70 -2.46 5.51
C TYR A 23 -36.93 -2.15 6.80
N ILE A 24 -37.38 -2.71 7.93
CA ILE A 24 -36.59 -2.69 9.18
C ILE A 24 -35.57 -3.83 9.15
N TYR A 25 -34.29 -3.47 9.18
CA TYR A 25 -33.19 -4.41 9.33
C TYR A 25 -32.67 -4.42 10.76
N ASN A 26 -32.55 -5.62 11.32
CA ASN A 26 -31.97 -5.82 12.63
C ASN A 26 -30.48 -6.08 12.43
N PHE A 27 -29.63 -5.13 12.84
CA PHE A 27 -28.19 -5.32 12.82
C PHE A 27 -27.73 -5.88 14.16
N THR A 28 -26.80 -6.83 14.14
CA THR A 28 -26.35 -7.55 15.33
C THR A 28 -24.83 -7.54 15.45
N TYR A 29 -24.33 -7.38 16.67
CA TYR A 29 -22.92 -7.51 17.04
C TYR A 29 -22.79 -8.54 18.17
N ASP A 30 -21.91 -9.52 18.00
CA ASP A 30 -21.72 -10.64 18.96
C ASP A 30 -23.06 -11.32 19.34
N GLY A 31 -23.85 -11.66 18.31
CA GLY A 31 -25.15 -12.32 18.43
C GLY A 31 -26.24 -11.52 19.14
N SER A 32 -25.98 -10.27 19.53
CA SER A 32 -26.91 -9.36 20.21
C SER A 32 -27.30 -8.22 19.28
N LYS A 33 -28.51 -7.66 19.42
CA LYS A 33 -28.91 -6.51 18.60
C LYS A 33 -27.98 -5.31 18.87
N TYR A 34 -27.50 -4.71 17.79
CA TYR A 34 -26.67 -3.51 17.80
C TYR A 34 -27.58 -2.29 17.60
N PHE A 35 -28.22 -2.16 16.44
CA PHE A 35 -29.28 -1.18 16.17
C PHE A 35 -30.33 -1.75 15.21
N ASP A 36 -31.47 -1.07 15.12
CA ASP A 36 -32.44 -1.25 14.03
C ASP A 36 -32.19 -0.19 12.96
N ALA A 37 -32.30 -0.55 11.69
CA ALA A 37 -32.22 0.41 10.61
C ALA A 37 -33.50 0.39 9.79
N ILE A 38 -34.02 1.58 9.49
CA ILE A 38 -35.03 1.77 8.48
C ILE A 38 -34.31 2.11 7.18
N VAL A 39 -34.44 1.26 6.17
CA VAL A 39 -33.93 1.57 4.82
C VAL A 39 -35.03 2.27 4.03
N LEU A 40 -34.74 3.45 3.50
CA LEU A 40 -35.68 4.19 2.68
C LEU A 40 -36.03 3.44 1.39
N THR A 41 -37.29 3.51 0.98
CA THR A 41 -37.76 2.84 -0.23
C THR A 41 -37.26 3.55 -1.48
N PRO A 42 -36.95 2.84 -2.58
CA PRO A 42 -36.51 3.47 -3.83
C PRO A 42 -37.55 4.46 -4.38
N GLY A 43 -37.10 5.57 -4.94
CA GLY A 43 -37.97 6.60 -5.50
C GLY A 43 -38.47 7.66 -4.50
N GLN A 44 -38.00 7.62 -3.25
CA GLN A 44 -38.24 8.68 -2.28
C GLN A 44 -37.23 9.82 -2.50
N GLU A 45 -37.69 11.06 -2.44
CA GLU A 45 -36.80 12.23 -2.50
C GLU A 45 -36.12 12.43 -1.13
N THR A 46 -34.80 12.56 -1.16
CA THR A 46 -33.96 13.04 -0.05
C THR A 46 -33.31 14.37 -0.44
N GLU A 47 -32.60 15.01 0.48
CA GLU A 47 -31.87 16.26 0.17
C GLU A 47 -30.70 16.04 -0.80
N VAL A 48 -30.15 14.83 -0.82
CA VAL A 48 -28.97 14.46 -1.62
C VAL A 48 -29.39 13.92 -2.99
N GLY A 49 -30.53 13.24 -3.06
CA GLY A 49 -31.07 12.77 -4.33
C GLY A 49 -32.29 11.86 -4.18
N VAL A 50 -32.59 11.11 -5.23
CA VAL A 50 -33.64 10.09 -5.17
C VAL A 50 -33.04 8.80 -4.64
N THR A 51 -33.72 8.16 -3.70
CA THR A 51 -33.29 6.88 -3.14
C THR A 51 -33.33 5.77 -4.20
N ARG A 52 -32.38 4.84 -4.09
CA ARG A 52 -32.27 3.64 -4.94
C ARG A 52 -32.46 2.37 -4.13
N GLU A 53 -32.44 1.22 -4.81
CA GLU A 53 -32.31 -0.06 -4.12
C GLU A 53 -30.89 -0.22 -3.55
N PHE A 54 -30.82 -0.73 -2.33
CA PHE A 54 -29.57 -1.14 -1.70
C PHE A 54 -29.06 -2.40 -2.39
N GLU A 55 -27.84 -2.39 -2.92
CA GLU A 55 -27.31 -3.58 -3.59
C GLU A 55 -26.98 -4.67 -2.56
N ALA A 56 -27.16 -5.93 -2.94
CA ALA A 56 -27.04 -7.04 -1.98
C ALA A 56 -25.64 -7.15 -1.35
N TYR A 57 -24.59 -6.81 -2.11
CA TYR A 57 -23.21 -6.86 -1.63
C TYR A 57 -22.87 -5.67 -0.73
N GLU A 58 -23.32 -4.46 -1.07
CA GLU A 58 -23.20 -3.26 -0.22
C GLU A 58 -23.82 -3.56 1.15
N LYS A 59 -25.00 -4.18 1.16
CA LYS A 59 -25.73 -4.46 2.40
C LYS A 59 -24.99 -5.45 3.27
N LYS A 60 -24.42 -6.47 2.63
CA LYS A 60 -23.60 -7.47 3.30
C LYS A 60 -22.34 -6.84 3.88
N SER A 61 -21.60 -6.03 3.10
CA SER A 61 -20.39 -5.35 3.56
C SER A 61 -20.69 -4.38 4.71
N PHE A 62 -21.76 -3.60 4.62
CA PHE A 62 -22.24 -2.76 5.72
C PHE A 62 -22.41 -3.58 7.00
N GLN A 63 -23.15 -4.69 6.94
CA GLN A 63 -23.46 -5.53 8.09
C GLN A 63 -22.25 -6.28 8.66
N GLU A 64 -21.45 -6.90 7.80
CA GLU A 64 -20.44 -7.89 8.18
C GLU A 64 -19.04 -7.28 8.33
N GLN A 65 -18.81 -6.06 7.85
CA GLN A 65 -17.50 -5.40 7.88
C GLN A 65 -17.56 -4.08 8.66
N ALA A 66 -18.22 -3.05 8.13
CA ALA A 66 -18.25 -1.71 8.73
C ALA A 66 -18.82 -1.74 10.17
N LEU A 67 -19.98 -2.37 10.36
CA LEU A 67 -20.61 -2.45 11.68
C LEU A 67 -19.91 -3.37 12.67
N VAL A 68 -19.31 -4.47 12.18
CA VAL A 68 -18.53 -5.35 13.05
C VAL A 68 -17.33 -4.60 13.60
N TYR A 69 -16.62 -3.86 12.74
CA TYR A 69 -15.49 -3.04 13.15
C TYR A 69 -15.88 -1.94 14.16
N LEU A 70 -16.94 -1.18 13.90
CA LEU A 70 -17.45 -0.19 14.86
C LEU A 70 -17.88 -0.86 16.17
N GLY A 71 -18.55 -2.00 16.10
CA GLY A 71 -18.95 -2.79 17.27
C GLY A 71 -17.76 -3.27 18.10
N ASP A 72 -16.64 -3.65 17.46
CA ASP A 72 -15.40 -4.01 18.16
C ASP A 72 -14.79 -2.82 18.92
N ILE A 73 -14.97 -1.60 18.41
CA ILE A 73 -14.49 -0.36 19.03
C ILE A 73 -15.39 0.07 20.19
N THR A 74 -16.69 0.17 19.95
CA THR A 74 -17.63 0.77 20.91
C THR A 74 -18.25 -0.24 21.87
N GLY A 75 -18.20 -1.52 21.52
CA GLY A 75 -19.02 -2.55 22.13
C GLY A 75 -20.51 -2.30 21.89
N LYS A 76 -21.35 -3.03 22.63
CA LYS A 76 -22.82 -2.91 22.55
C LYS A 76 -23.30 -1.56 23.09
N PRO A 77 -24.35 -0.96 22.51
CA PRO A 77 -24.99 0.23 23.09
C PRO A 77 -25.38 0.02 24.55
N LYS A 78 -25.36 1.09 25.36
CA LYS A 78 -25.72 1.04 26.78
C LYS A 78 -27.22 0.95 27.01
N TRP A 79 -28.01 1.37 26.03
CA TRP A 79 -29.47 1.31 26.04
C TRP A 79 -29.98 0.41 24.92
N ASP A 80 -31.29 0.17 24.93
CA ASP A 80 -31.93 -0.60 23.87
C ASP A 80 -31.56 -0.03 22.50
N SER A 81 -31.24 -0.94 21.58
CA SER A 81 -30.74 -0.67 20.24
C SER A 81 -31.41 0.54 19.56
N PRO A 82 -30.64 1.57 19.17
CA PRO A 82 -31.21 2.75 18.53
C PRO A 82 -31.79 2.42 17.17
N ILE A 83 -32.64 3.29 16.64
CA ILE A 83 -33.08 3.23 15.24
C ILE A 83 -32.24 4.24 14.44
N ILE A 84 -31.70 3.81 13.31
CA ILE A 84 -31.06 4.72 12.33
C ILE A 84 -31.76 4.66 10.98
N LEU A 85 -31.60 5.70 10.18
CA LEU A 85 -32.07 5.75 8.80
C LEU A 85 -30.91 5.44 7.85
N LEU A 86 -31.15 4.55 6.89
CA LEU A 86 -30.20 4.27 5.80
C LEU A 86 -30.84 4.66 4.46
N ALA A 87 -30.15 5.53 3.73
CA ALA A 87 -30.64 6.13 2.49
C ALA A 87 -29.62 5.92 1.36
N PRO A 88 -29.65 4.78 0.65
CA PRO A 88 -28.86 4.64 -0.57
C PRO A 88 -29.41 5.60 -1.63
N ALA A 89 -28.57 6.49 -2.17
CA ALA A 89 -28.94 7.51 -3.14
C ALA A 89 -28.40 7.19 -4.55
N ASP A 90 -29.11 7.64 -5.58
CA ASP A 90 -28.71 7.44 -6.99
C ASP A 90 -27.69 8.49 -7.49
N VAL A 91 -27.19 9.35 -6.60
CA VAL A 91 -26.10 10.31 -6.89
C VAL A 91 -24.83 9.52 -7.22
N LYS A 92 -24.09 9.94 -8.25
CA LYS A 92 -22.88 9.24 -8.73
C LYS A 92 -21.64 9.99 -8.24
N ASP A 93 -21.13 9.64 -7.05
CA ASP A 93 -20.00 10.39 -6.45
C ASP A 93 -19.07 9.59 -5.51
N PHE A 94 -19.29 8.28 -5.29
CA PHE A 94 -18.50 7.53 -4.31
C PHE A 94 -18.44 8.15 -2.90
N ASN A 95 -19.50 8.87 -2.55
CA ASN A 95 -19.57 9.57 -1.29
C ASN A 95 -20.56 8.90 -0.33
N ALA A 96 -20.40 9.17 0.95
CA ALA A 96 -21.40 8.90 1.97
C ALA A 96 -21.52 10.14 2.86
N SER A 97 -22.61 10.25 3.59
CA SER A 97 -22.78 11.31 4.59
C SER A 97 -23.49 10.74 5.79
N ALA A 98 -23.11 11.14 7.00
CA ALA A 98 -23.94 10.87 8.17
C ALA A 98 -24.28 12.11 8.98
N TYR A 99 -25.46 12.06 9.58
CA TYR A 99 -25.94 13.09 10.48
C TYR A 99 -26.56 12.46 11.72
N SER A 100 -26.30 13.05 12.88
CA SER A 100 -27.02 12.77 14.11
C SER A 100 -27.30 14.08 14.85
N PRO A 101 -28.52 14.34 15.30
CA PRO A 101 -28.84 15.56 16.03
C PRO A 101 -27.97 15.75 17.26
N VAL A 102 -27.64 17.00 17.58
CA VAL A 102 -26.90 17.36 18.78
C VAL A 102 -27.83 17.44 19.99
N ASP A 103 -27.56 16.63 21.01
CA ASP A 103 -28.13 16.80 22.34
C ASP A 103 -27.30 17.80 23.14
N LYS A 104 -27.86 18.99 23.27
CA LYS A 104 -27.28 20.13 24.00
C LYS A 104 -27.07 19.87 25.49
N VAL A 105 -27.77 18.91 26.09
CA VAL A 105 -27.66 18.59 27.52
C VAL A 105 -26.42 17.74 27.79
N THR A 106 -26.15 16.79 26.89
CA THR A 106 -25.03 15.85 27.00
C THR A 106 -23.78 16.30 26.28
N ALA A 107 -23.87 17.38 25.50
CA ALA A 107 -22.79 17.93 24.69
C ALA A 107 -22.26 16.91 23.66
N ASN A 108 -23.16 16.08 23.12
CA ASN A 108 -22.82 15.03 22.15
C ASN A 108 -23.98 14.79 21.17
N THR A 109 -23.76 13.98 20.13
CA THR A 109 -24.82 13.54 19.23
C THR A 109 -25.76 12.54 19.91
N GLU A 110 -27.02 12.50 19.47
CA GLU A 110 -28.01 11.51 19.92
C GLU A 110 -27.52 10.08 19.67
N TYR A 111 -26.92 9.80 18.52
CA TYR A 111 -26.33 8.49 18.22
C TYR A 111 -25.20 8.15 19.18
N GLY A 112 -24.27 9.06 19.41
CA GLY A 112 -23.16 8.82 20.32
C GLY A 112 -23.61 8.57 21.76
N ASN A 113 -24.66 9.27 22.21
CA ASN A 113 -25.27 9.12 23.53
C ASN A 113 -25.71 7.70 23.86
N TYR A 114 -26.18 6.92 22.88
CA TYR A 114 -26.57 5.51 23.09
C TYR A 114 -25.38 4.61 23.43
N PHE A 115 -24.16 4.94 22.97
CA PHE A 115 -22.95 4.15 23.23
C PHE A 115 -22.23 4.57 24.50
N ILE A 116 -22.27 5.86 24.83
CA ILE A 116 -21.64 6.38 26.06
C ILE A 116 -22.57 6.30 27.28
N GLY A 117 -23.89 6.16 27.06
CA GLY A 117 -24.89 6.02 28.12
C GLY A 117 -25.22 7.34 28.82
N SER A 118 -25.24 8.46 28.09
CA SER A 118 -25.62 9.78 28.61
C SER A 118 -26.79 10.37 27.83
N GLY A 119 -27.79 10.96 28.48
CA GLY A 119 -28.97 11.55 27.79
C GLY A 119 -30.30 10.83 28.08
N VAL A 120 -31.32 11.11 27.26
CA VAL A 120 -32.66 10.51 27.38
C VAL A 120 -32.78 9.31 26.44
N GLN A 121 -33.30 8.19 26.94
CA GLN A 121 -33.45 6.92 26.22
C GLN A 121 -34.58 6.93 25.17
N ASP A 122 -35.50 7.90 25.25
CA ASP A 122 -36.80 7.89 24.57
C ASP A 122 -36.85 8.84 23.37
N ASN A 123 -36.67 8.27 22.18
CA ASN A 123 -36.91 8.96 20.90
C ASN A 123 -38.27 8.59 20.28
N ASN A 124 -39.22 8.03 21.04
CA ASN A 124 -40.56 7.65 20.57
C ASN A 124 -40.59 6.74 19.32
N GLY A 125 -39.49 6.07 18.97
CA GLY A 125 -39.37 5.26 17.75
C GLY A 125 -38.82 6.00 16.52
N GLU A 126 -38.41 7.26 16.66
CA GLU A 126 -37.79 8.05 15.59
C GLU A 126 -36.31 7.66 15.38
N PRO A 127 -35.80 7.69 14.13
CA PRO A 127 -34.39 7.53 13.85
C PRO A 127 -33.52 8.61 14.52
N ILE A 128 -32.39 8.20 15.11
CA ILE A 128 -31.49 9.07 15.88
C ILE A 128 -30.23 9.48 15.10
N ALA A 129 -30.06 8.88 13.92
CA ALA A 129 -29.06 9.21 12.94
C ALA A 129 -29.56 8.82 11.54
N SER A 130 -29.00 9.46 10.53
CA SER A 130 -29.18 9.10 9.12
C SER A 130 -27.84 8.93 8.45
N ILE A 131 -27.72 7.91 7.61
CA ILE A 131 -26.57 7.68 6.74
C ILE A 131 -27.08 7.63 5.31
N THR A 132 -26.57 8.53 4.47
CA THR A 132 -26.77 8.49 3.03
C THR A 132 -25.55 7.85 2.40
N ILE A 133 -25.76 6.96 1.42
CA ILE A 133 -24.68 6.32 0.69
C ILE A 133 -24.95 6.50 -0.80
N ASP A 134 -24.08 7.22 -1.47
CA ASP A 134 -24.23 7.49 -2.88
C ASP A 134 -23.95 6.24 -3.72
N SER A 135 -24.33 6.31 -4.98
CA SER A 135 -23.93 5.30 -5.95
C SER A 135 -22.47 5.49 -6.36
N ALA A 136 -21.86 4.38 -6.74
CA ALA A 136 -20.62 4.40 -7.48
C ALA A 136 -20.74 5.26 -8.75
N VAL A 137 -19.65 5.98 -9.10
CA VAL A 137 -19.61 6.75 -10.34
C VAL A 137 -19.69 5.84 -11.58
N ASP A 138 -20.20 6.38 -12.69
CA ASP A 138 -20.38 5.61 -13.92
C ASP A 138 -19.07 4.94 -14.36
N GLY A 139 -19.09 3.62 -14.53
CA GLY A 139 -17.92 2.85 -14.94
C GLY A 139 -17.19 2.13 -13.79
N TYR A 140 -17.46 2.49 -12.54
CA TYR A 140 -16.80 1.92 -11.35
C TYR A 140 -17.82 1.26 -10.40
N ARG A 141 -17.35 0.66 -9.31
CA ARG A 141 -18.18 0.04 -8.26
C ARG A 141 -17.66 0.41 -6.87
N TRP A 142 -18.51 0.19 -5.88
CA TRP A 142 -18.09 0.14 -4.49
C TRP A 142 -17.32 -1.16 -4.24
N TYR A 143 -16.09 -1.05 -3.74
CA TYR A 143 -15.32 -2.20 -3.26
C TYR A 143 -15.87 -2.61 -1.89
N ALA A 144 -16.39 -3.83 -1.80
CA ALA A 144 -17.07 -4.33 -0.59
C ALA A 144 -16.69 -5.79 -0.27
N ASP A 145 -15.65 -6.32 -0.93
CA ASP A 145 -15.25 -7.72 -0.80
C ASP A 145 -14.52 -7.97 0.51
N GLU A 146 -13.60 -7.07 0.88
CA GLU A 146 -12.80 -7.14 2.10
C GLU A 146 -12.67 -5.78 2.76
N TYR A 147 -12.21 -5.76 4.02
CA TYR A 147 -11.98 -4.54 4.76
C TYR A 147 -10.69 -4.64 5.59
N PRO A 148 -9.51 -4.69 4.94
CA PRO A 148 -8.21 -4.71 5.62
C PRO A 148 -7.85 -3.35 6.25
N ILE A 149 -6.72 -3.26 6.95
CA ILE A 149 -6.15 -1.97 7.38
C ILE A 149 -5.62 -1.18 6.17
N LEU A 150 -4.87 -1.88 5.30
CA LEU A 150 -4.27 -1.33 4.09
C LEU A 150 -5.23 -1.57 2.92
N PRO A 151 -5.75 -0.52 2.25
CA PRO A 151 -6.70 -0.65 1.14
C PRO A 151 -6.19 -1.53 -0.01
N LEU A 152 -7.11 -2.30 -0.60
CA LEU A 152 -6.89 -3.22 -1.72
C LEU A 152 -7.92 -3.02 -2.87
N ASN A 153 -8.63 -1.89 -2.84
CA ASN A 153 -9.79 -1.61 -3.68
C ASN A 153 -9.43 -1.20 -5.13
N GLY A 154 -8.16 -0.91 -5.43
CA GLY A 154 -7.74 -0.55 -6.77
C GLY A 154 -8.48 0.70 -7.28
N LEU A 155 -9.12 0.57 -8.44
CA LEU A 155 -9.89 1.64 -9.07
C LEU A 155 -11.28 1.86 -8.47
N ASP A 156 -11.80 0.93 -7.65
CA ASP A 156 -13.07 1.10 -6.96
C ASP A 156 -12.85 1.91 -5.67
N SER A 157 -13.88 2.47 -5.02
CA SER A 157 -13.75 3.13 -3.70
C SER A 157 -14.09 2.16 -2.57
N ASP A 158 -13.44 2.27 -1.41
CA ASP A 158 -13.66 1.36 -0.27
C ASP A 158 -14.98 1.68 0.44
N TYR A 159 -15.98 0.85 0.20
CA TYR A 159 -17.31 1.00 0.79
C TYR A 159 -17.33 0.93 2.32
N PRO A 160 -16.73 -0.09 2.97
CA PRO A 160 -16.77 -0.18 4.43
C PRO A 160 -16.02 0.98 5.10
N GLY A 161 -14.88 1.42 4.56
CA GLY A 161 -14.13 2.59 5.04
C GLY A 161 -14.97 3.87 4.98
N ALA A 162 -15.55 4.18 3.81
CA ALA A 162 -16.41 5.34 3.64
C ALA A 162 -17.60 5.35 4.63
N VAL A 163 -18.25 4.20 4.83
CA VAL A 163 -19.33 4.08 5.83
C VAL A 163 -18.82 4.33 7.26
N VAL A 164 -17.66 3.77 7.62
CA VAL A 164 -17.09 3.94 8.96
C VAL A 164 -16.70 5.39 9.21
N HIS A 165 -16.09 6.06 8.22
CA HIS A 165 -15.76 7.49 8.26
C HIS A 165 -16.99 8.31 8.67
N GLU A 166 -18.10 8.12 7.95
CA GLU A 166 -19.34 8.85 8.20
C GLU A 166 -19.97 8.48 9.54
N MET A 167 -19.96 7.20 9.91
CA MET A 167 -20.49 6.80 11.21
C MET A 167 -19.71 7.39 12.39
N VAL A 168 -18.41 7.65 12.24
CA VAL A 168 -17.60 8.34 13.26
C VAL A 168 -18.03 9.81 13.42
N HIS A 169 -18.45 10.46 12.35
CA HIS A 169 -19.11 11.77 12.40
C HIS A 169 -20.41 11.70 13.21
N ALA A 170 -21.29 10.75 12.91
CA ALA A 170 -22.52 10.52 13.68
C ALA A 170 -22.24 10.19 15.17
N MET A 171 -21.08 9.60 15.48
CA MET A 171 -20.62 9.34 16.86
C MET A 171 -20.19 10.61 17.63
N GLY A 172 -20.14 11.77 16.98
CA GLY A 172 -19.87 13.06 17.63
C GLY A 172 -18.46 13.60 17.41
N VAL A 173 -17.72 13.09 16.42
CA VAL A 173 -16.47 13.69 15.95
C VAL A 173 -16.82 14.73 14.88
N GLY A 174 -16.88 16.00 15.26
CA GLY A 174 -17.19 17.09 14.34
C GLY A 174 -17.62 18.36 15.05
N ALA A 175 -17.45 19.50 14.38
CA ALA A 175 -17.77 20.82 14.92
C ALA A 175 -19.20 21.30 14.58
N TYR A 176 -20.20 20.43 14.74
CA TYR A 176 -21.61 20.66 14.32
C TYR A 176 -22.32 21.83 15.00
N ASN A 177 -21.72 22.44 16.02
CA ASN A 177 -22.30 23.58 16.74
C ASN A 177 -21.87 24.94 16.18
N ILE A 178 -20.97 24.99 15.19
CA ILE A 178 -20.60 26.26 14.52
C ILE A 178 -21.81 26.79 13.76
N ILE A 179 -22.08 28.08 13.93
CA ILE A 179 -23.15 28.78 13.22
C ILE A 179 -22.65 30.13 12.71
N SER A 180 -23.26 30.65 11.65
CA SER A 180 -22.94 31.99 11.13
C SER A 180 -23.93 33.03 11.64
N ILE A 181 -23.43 34.09 12.28
CA ILE A 181 -24.22 35.25 12.75
C ILE A 181 -23.66 36.52 12.10
N ASN A 182 -24.47 37.20 11.28
CA ASN A 182 -24.06 38.39 10.52
C ASN A 182 -22.79 38.16 9.68
N ASN A 183 -22.69 37.00 9.02
CA ASN A 183 -21.53 36.57 8.22
C ASN A 183 -20.23 36.40 9.03
N VAL A 184 -20.35 36.07 10.32
CA VAL A 184 -19.22 35.70 11.18
C VAL A 184 -19.54 34.34 11.76
N ASP A 185 -18.63 33.39 11.56
CA ASP A 185 -18.76 32.07 12.16
C ASP A 185 -18.43 32.14 13.65
N VAL A 186 -19.27 31.50 14.46
CA VAL A 186 -19.17 31.57 15.92
C VAL A 186 -19.41 30.20 16.55
N PHE A 187 -18.70 29.94 17.64
CA PHE A 187 -19.03 28.87 18.57
C PHE A 187 -20.03 29.38 19.61
N PRO A 188 -21.21 28.74 19.77
CA PRO A 188 -22.14 29.05 20.85
C PRO A 188 -21.67 28.37 22.15
N VAL A 189 -21.09 29.14 23.08
CA VAL A 189 -20.50 28.56 24.31
C VAL A 189 -21.51 28.02 25.31
N GLU A 190 -22.80 28.33 25.15
CA GLU A 190 -23.87 27.70 25.92
C GLU A 190 -24.07 26.21 25.53
N TYR A 191 -23.54 25.79 24.37
CA TYR A 191 -23.78 24.47 23.77
C TYR A 191 -22.52 23.92 23.06
N ASN A 192 -21.39 23.85 23.77
CA ASN A 192 -20.21 23.18 23.22
C ASN A 192 -20.42 21.67 23.14
N LEU A 193 -19.87 21.06 22.09
CA LEU A 193 -19.71 19.62 21.99
C LEU A 193 -18.43 19.19 22.72
N LYS A 194 -18.41 17.97 23.25
CA LYS A 194 -17.19 17.37 23.82
C LYS A 194 -16.01 17.37 22.86
N PHE A 195 -16.29 17.19 21.56
CA PHE A 195 -15.28 17.34 20.51
C PHE A 195 -14.72 18.77 20.46
N THR A 196 -15.59 19.78 20.32
CA THR A 196 -15.17 21.19 20.25
C THR A 196 -14.48 21.68 21.54
N ASP A 197 -14.84 21.12 22.70
CA ASP A 197 -14.16 21.42 23.97
C ASP A 197 -12.69 21.00 23.98
N GLY A 198 -12.32 20.02 23.14
CA GLY A 198 -10.95 19.54 22.95
C GLY A 198 -10.15 20.31 21.91
N LEU A 199 -10.76 21.27 21.19
CA LEU A 199 -10.09 22.04 20.15
C LEU A 199 -9.19 23.15 20.71
N TYR A 200 -8.08 23.35 20.02
CA TYR A 200 -7.12 24.43 20.22
C TYR A 200 -6.98 25.22 18.94
N ASP A 201 -6.97 26.55 19.05
CA ASP A 201 -6.83 27.44 17.91
C ASP A 201 -5.40 27.43 17.32
N ALA A 202 -5.19 28.15 16.23
CA ALA A 202 -3.88 28.24 15.56
C ALA A 202 -2.75 28.74 16.49
N LEU A 203 -3.09 29.49 17.55
CA LEU A 203 -2.14 30.01 18.54
C LEU A 203 -1.90 29.04 19.71
N GLY A 204 -2.54 27.86 19.71
CA GLY A 204 -2.41 26.84 20.75
C GLY A 204 -3.21 27.13 22.02
N ARG A 205 -4.30 27.89 21.91
CA ARG A 205 -5.20 28.22 23.03
C ARG A 205 -6.44 27.33 22.98
N LYS A 206 -6.78 26.72 24.11
CA LYS A 206 -7.93 25.81 24.21
C LYS A 206 -9.23 26.60 24.10
N LEU A 207 -10.18 26.14 23.29
CA LEU A 207 -11.48 26.81 23.08
C LEU A 207 -12.17 27.19 24.39
N THR A 208 -12.21 26.26 25.35
CA THR A 208 -12.86 26.45 26.66
C THR A 208 -12.15 27.42 27.62
N THR A 209 -10.97 27.92 27.25
CA THR A 209 -10.23 28.94 28.02
C THR A 209 -10.47 30.36 27.51
N LEU A 210 -11.12 30.50 26.36
CA LEU A 210 -11.44 31.79 25.73
C LEU A 210 -12.72 32.39 26.33
N THR A 211 -12.85 33.72 26.24
CA THR A 211 -13.95 34.49 26.81
C THR A 211 -15.00 34.77 25.75
N ALA A 212 -16.15 34.09 25.81
CA ALA A 212 -17.25 34.40 24.91
C ALA A 212 -17.92 35.75 25.22
N THR A 213 -18.27 36.49 24.19
CA THR A 213 -19.02 37.74 24.30
C THR A 213 -20.48 37.51 23.90
N GLY A 214 -21.40 37.70 24.84
CA GLY A 214 -22.84 37.52 24.57
C GLY A 214 -23.26 36.07 24.29
N GLY A 215 -22.52 35.09 24.80
CA GLY A 215 -22.81 33.66 24.61
C GLY A 215 -22.19 33.06 23.33
N TYR A 216 -21.45 33.85 22.55
CA TYR A 216 -20.80 33.42 21.32
C TYR A 216 -19.31 33.75 21.34
N LEU A 217 -18.51 32.85 20.78
CA LEU A 217 -17.08 33.02 20.56
C LEU A 217 -16.82 33.08 19.04
N PRO A 218 -16.47 34.24 18.47
CA PRO A 218 -16.18 34.37 17.05
C PRO A 218 -14.95 33.58 16.63
N VAL A 219 -15.01 33.04 15.40
CA VAL A 219 -13.87 32.48 14.68
C VAL A 219 -13.35 33.52 13.72
N GLU A 220 -12.07 33.87 13.84
CA GLU A 220 -11.42 34.85 12.97
C GLU A 220 -10.37 34.15 12.09
N SER A 221 -10.60 34.23 10.77
CA SER A 221 -9.61 33.80 9.78
C SER A 221 -8.58 34.89 9.58
N ILE A 222 -7.33 34.61 9.92
CA ILE A 222 -6.19 35.54 9.85
C ILE A 222 -5.21 35.12 8.78
N THR A 223 -4.51 36.09 8.20
CA THR A 223 -3.37 35.82 7.31
C THR A 223 -2.23 35.15 8.06
N LYS A 224 -1.35 34.46 7.33
CA LYS A 224 -0.11 33.87 7.86
C LYS A 224 0.83 34.93 8.44
N GLU A 225 0.84 36.14 7.87
CA GLU A 225 1.60 37.27 8.44
C GLU A 225 1.03 37.70 9.80
N GLU A 226 -0.29 37.83 9.93
CA GLU A 226 -0.96 38.13 11.20
C GLU A 226 -0.73 37.03 12.23
N TYR A 227 -0.81 35.76 11.84
CA TYR A 227 -0.47 34.62 12.69
C TYR A 227 0.93 34.76 13.29
N VAL A 228 1.93 35.03 12.45
CA VAL A 228 3.32 35.23 12.90
C VAL A 228 3.43 36.43 13.85
N ASN A 229 2.72 37.53 13.59
CA ASN A 229 2.73 38.70 14.45
C ASN A 229 2.08 38.42 15.82
N LEU A 230 0.90 37.80 15.85
CA LEU A 230 0.18 37.44 17.07
C LEU A 230 0.98 36.48 17.95
N LYS A 231 1.66 35.51 17.34
CA LYS A 231 2.50 34.56 18.05
C LYS A 231 3.72 35.20 18.70
N ASN A 232 4.29 36.23 18.06
CA ASN A 232 5.47 36.94 18.55
C ASN A 232 5.14 38.04 19.58
N ASP A 233 3.92 38.58 19.55
CA ASP A 233 3.47 39.62 20.48
C ASP A 233 2.09 39.29 21.05
N ASN A 234 2.09 38.63 22.21
CA ASN A 234 0.87 38.26 22.93
C ASN A 234 0.02 39.46 23.38
N SER A 235 0.50 40.71 23.27
CA SER A 235 -0.32 41.90 23.54
C SER A 235 -1.33 42.21 22.44
N LEU A 236 -1.17 41.60 21.27
CA LEU A 236 -2.07 41.71 20.12
C LEU A 236 -3.18 40.65 20.13
N VAL A 237 -3.04 39.60 20.96
CA VAL A 237 -3.95 38.45 21.00
C VAL A 237 -5.20 38.81 21.80
N SER A 238 -6.37 38.64 21.20
CA SER A 238 -7.64 38.80 21.90
C SER A 238 -8.12 37.49 22.52
N ASP A 239 -8.48 37.50 23.80
CA ASP A 239 -8.99 36.32 24.52
C ASP A 239 -10.44 35.97 24.17
N ASP A 240 -11.14 36.80 23.39
CA ASP A 240 -12.54 36.63 22.98
C ASP A 240 -12.71 36.21 21.51
N VAL A 241 -11.65 35.70 20.88
CA VAL A 241 -11.63 35.23 19.50
C VAL A 241 -10.92 33.87 19.42
N PHE A 242 -11.42 32.97 18.57
CA PHE A 242 -10.76 31.73 18.17
C PHE A 242 -10.09 31.92 16.80
N TYR A 243 -8.76 31.81 16.71
CA TYR A 243 -8.03 32.11 15.47
C TYR A 243 -7.81 30.88 14.59
N VAL A 244 -8.03 31.03 13.29
CA VAL A 244 -7.65 30.06 12.25
C VAL A 244 -6.82 30.76 11.16
N ILE A 245 -5.84 30.09 10.58
CA ILE A 245 -5.07 30.63 9.46
C ILE A 245 -5.89 30.44 8.18
N LYS A 246 -6.08 31.50 7.41
CA LYS A 246 -6.97 31.52 6.25
C LYS A 246 -6.57 30.53 5.15
N TYR A 247 -7.58 30.00 4.46
CA TYR A 247 -7.43 29.00 3.40
C TYR A 247 -6.42 29.39 2.31
N GLU A 248 -6.38 30.66 1.88
CA GLU A 248 -5.53 31.07 0.77
C GLU A 248 -4.02 31.00 1.08
N ASP A 249 -3.64 30.96 2.36
CA ASP A 249 -2.23 30.90 2.77
C ASP A 249 -1.75 29.47 3.10
N VAL A 250 -2.66 28.56 3.49
CA VAL A 250 -2.31 27.24 4.04
C VAL A 250 -3.18 26.08 3.55
N GLY A 251 -4.07 26.33 2.59
CA GLY A 251 -5.07 25.35 2.17
C GLY A 251 -6.00 25.00 3.33
N THR A 252 -6.29 23.71 3.50
CA THR A 252 -7.21 23.26 4.55
C THR A 252 -6.57 23.21 5.95
N ASN A 253 -5.26 23.40 6.08
CA ASN A 253 -4.47 23.22 7.30
C ASN A 253 -4.38 24.50 8.15
N GLY A 254 -5.52 25.02 8.60
CA GLY A 254 -5.65 26.32 9.30
C GLY A 254 -5.01 26.42 10.70
N GLY A 255 -4.24 25.43 11.16
CA GLY A 255 -3.52 25.47 12.44
C GLY A 255 -4.28 24.93 13.65
N VAL A 256 -5.54 24.53 13.50
CA VAL A 256 -6.38 23.98 14.59
C VAL A 256 -6.00 22.54 14.88
N TYR A 257 -6.08 22.15 16.15
CA TYR A 257 -5.84 20.76 16.55
C TYR A 257 -6.74 20.32 17.72
N PHE A 258 -7.01 19.02 17.80
CA PHE A 258 -7.65 18.41 18.96
C PHE A 258 -6.62 17.87 19.94
N SER A 259 -6.83 18.11 21.24
CA SER A 259 -6.01 17.50 22.28
C SER A 259 -6.79 17.25 23.57
N GLY A 260 -6.76 15.99 24.02
CA GLY A 260 -7.36 15.52 25.26
C GLY A 260 -6.40 14.62 26.06
N THR A 261 -6.88 14.05 27.17
CA THR A 261 -6.02 13.30 28.10
C THR A 261 -5.55 11.98 27.48
N ASN A 262 -6.44 11.29 26.77
CA ASN A 262 -6.15 10.01 26.13
C ASN A 262 -5.35 10.19 24.83
N VAL A 263 -5.63 11.25 24.06
CA VAL A 263 -4.80 11.61 22.90
C VAL A 263 -3.36 11.87 23.35
N GLN A 264 -3.16 12.72 24.37
CA GLN A 264 -1.82 13.02 24.87
C GLN A 264 -1.09 11.81 25.46
N SER A 265 -1.81 10.83 26.03
CA SER A 265 -1.18 9.61 26.54
C SER A 265 -0.59 8.75 25.42
N VAL A 266 -1.13 8.83 24.21
CA VAL A 266 -0.62 8.08 23.04
C VAL A 266 0.37 8.84 22.20
N LEU A 267 0.17 10.15 21.99
CA LEU A 267 1.17 10.93 21.26
C LEU A 267 2.52 10.96 22.02
N GLY A 268 2.46 10.92 23.35
CA GLY A 268 3.62 11.07 24.22
C GLY A 268 3.91 12.53 24.56
N ILE A 269 4.56 12.74 25.70
CA ILE A 269 4.79 14.08 26.26
C ILE A 269 5.64 14.92 25.30
N GLY A 270 5.10 16.08 24.91
CA GLY A 270 5.83 17.06 24.08
C GLY A 270 5.92 16.70 22.60
N THR A 271 5.32 15.58 22.18
CA THR A 271 5.21 15.22 20.77
C THR A 271 4.37 16.26 20.04
N LYS A 272 4.84 16.66 18.86
CA LYS A 272 4.10 17.49 17.91
C LYS A 272 3.96 16.75 16.59
N ILE A 273 2.78 16.86 15.99
CA ILE A 273 2.42 16.21 14.74
C ILE A 273 2.55 17.24 13.63
N ALA A 274 3.34 16.89 12.61
CA ALA A 274 3.42 17.68 11.39
C ALA A 274 2.13 17.51 10.57
N TRP A 275 1.78 18.55 9.82
CA TRP A 275 0.67 18.49 8.88
C TRP A 275 1.02 17.56 7.71
N PRO A 276 0.01 16.94 7.08
CA PRO A 276 0.23 16.10 5.91
C PRO A 276 0.94 16.84 4.78
N ASP A 277 1.67 16.09 3.95
CA ASP A 277 2.24 16.56 2.67
C ASP A 277 3.13 17.83 2.77
N GLU A 278 3.79 17.99 3.93
CA GLU A 278 4.80 19.03 4.20
C GLU A 278 4.30 20.49 4.08
N VAL A 279 3.04 20.75 4.44
CA VAL A 279 2.49 22.11 4.48
C VAL A 279 3.28 22.99 5.46
N ASP A 280 3.56 24.24 5.05
CA ASP A 280 4.32 25.22 5.83
C ASP A 280 3.47 25.85 6.96
N VAL A 281 3.04 24.99 7.88
CA VAL A 281 2.37 25.30 9.15
C VAL A 281 3.10 24.54 10.25
N GLU A 282 3.30 25.18 11.40
CA GLU A 282 4.05 24.55 12.48
C GLU A 282 3.36 23.28 13.01
N PRO A 283 4.14 22.23 13.35
CA PRO A 283 3.62 21.05 14.00
C PRO A 283 2.89 21.34 15.31
N VAL A 284 1.79 20.62 15.56
CA VAL A 284 0.84 20.87 16.65
C VAL A 284 0.90 19.79 17.74
N PRO A 285 0.70 20.12 19.03
CA PRO A 285 0.74 19.16 20.13
C PRO A 285 -0.60 18.41 20.31
N GLY A 286 -1.10 17.81 19.23
CA GLY A 286 -2.39 17.12 19.18
C GLY A 286 -2.66 16.54 17.80
N ILE A 287 -3.88 16.07 17.58
CA ILE A 287 -4.34 15.61 16.26
C ILE A 287 -4.66 16.85 15.43
N PRO A 288 -3.98 17.10 14.30
CA PRO A 288 -4.30 18.23 13.42
C PRO A 288 -5.75 18.12 12.93
N ILE A 289 -6.42 19.25 12.71
CA ILE A 289 -7.83 19.29 12.28
C ILE A 289 -7.93 20.04 10.95
N ASN A 290 -8.63 19.44 10.00
CA ASN A 290 -8.98 20.07 8.74
C ASN A 290 -9.89 21.26 9.00
N CYS A 291 -9.41 22.47 8.71
CA CYS A 291 -10.16 23.67 9.02
C CYS A 291 -11.21 23.99 7.96
N TYR A 292 -10.96 23.63 6.70
CA TYR A 292 -11.75 24.10 5.58
C TYR A 292 -12.20 22.99 4.64
N GLU A 293 -13.42 23.11 4.13
CA GLU A 293 -13.90 22.39 2.95
C GLU A 293 -14.15 23.44 1.85
N GLY A 294 -13.25 23.52 0.87
CA GLY A 294 -13.17 24.70 0.01
C GLY A 294 -12.79 25.95 0.80
N ASP A 295 -13.49 27.06 0.61
CA ASP A 295 -13.30 28.31 1.37
C ASP A 295 -14.23 28.44 2.60
N TYR A 296 -14.98 27.37 2.93
CA TYR A 296 -15.88 27.32 4.08
C TYR A 296 -15.21 26.66 5.28
N LEU A 297 -15.43 27.22 6.47
CA LEU A 297 -14.94 26.65 7.73
C LEU A 297 -15.74 25.39 8.09
N GLU A 298 -15.06 24.28 8.36
CA GLU A 298 -15.69 23.01 8.72
C GLU A 298 -15.23 22.43 10.07
N LEU A 299 -13.91 22.26 10.28
CA LEU A 299 -13.33 21.80 11.56
C LEU A 299 -13.76 20.39 12.04
N SER A 300 -14.15 19.49 11.14
CA SER A 300 -14.66 18.16 11.52
C SER A 300 -13.76 16.96 11.17
N HIS A 301 -12.77 17.09 10.29
CA HIS A 301 -11.90 15.98 9.89
C HIS A 301 -10.59 15.93 10.69
N LEU A 302 -10.13 14.71 10.98
CA LEU A 302 -8.90 14.43 11.74
C LEU A 302 -7.74 14.28 10.76
N GLU A 303 -6.85 15.26 10.74
CA GLU A 303 -5.89 15.44 9.65
C GLU A 303 -4.53 14.79 9.96
N LEU A 304 -4.58 13.52 10.36
CA LEU A 304 -3.40 12.65 10.42
C LEU A 304 -3.01 12.22 9.00
N GLN A 305 -1.72 12.00 8.73
CA GLN A 305 -1.24 11.65 7.40
C GLN A 305 -1.90 10.35 6.90
N ASN A 306 -2.60 10.47 5.76
CA ASN A 306 -3.33 9.43 5.04
C ASN A 306 -4.38 8.67 5.87
N SER A 307 -4.87 9.22 6.97
CA SER A 307 -5.81 8.52 7.85
C SER A 307 -7.21 8.42 7.25
N LEU A 308 -8.00 7.45 7.74
CA LEU A 308 -9.39 7.28 7.33
C LEU A 308 -10.20 8.55 7.55
N MET A 309 -10.03 9.23 8.70
CA MET A 309 -10.82 10.42 9.07
C MET A 309 -10.27 11.74 8.52
N SER A 310 -9.24 11.70 7.68
CA SER A 310 -8.67 12.90 7.07
C SER A 310 -9.46 13.34 5.85
N HIS A 311 -9.30 14.60 5.42
CA HIS A 311 -9.82 15.09 4.14
C HIS A 311 -8.75 15.06 3.03
N GLN A 312 -7.75 14.19 3.15
CA GLN A 312 -6.72 14.00 2.13
C GLN A 312 -7.25 13.24 0.92
N MET A 313 -6.68 13.55 -0.25
CA MET A 313 -6.98 12.88 -1.53
C MET A 313 -6.39 11.47 -1.60
N TYR A 314 -5.34 11.19 -0.83
CA TYR A 314 -4.75 9.85 -0.70
C TYR A 314 -4.86 9.36 0.74
N ARG A 315 -5.54 8.23 0.93
CA ARG A 315 -5.75 7.60 2.24
C ARG A 315 -5.40 6.13 2.13
N ASN A 316 -4.34 5.72 2.83
CA ASN A 316 -3.90 4.32 2.88
C ASN A 316 -4.19 3.67 4.23
N TRP A 317 -5.27 4.13 4.84
CA TRP A 317 -5.89 3.58 6.03
C TRP A 317 -7.39 3.44 5.78
N CYS A 318 -7.88 2.22 5.82
CA CYS A 318 -9.31 1.94 5.86
C CYS A 318 -9.86 1.94 7.29
N THR A 319 -9.01 2.10 8.32
CA THR A 319 -9.38 1.96 9.74
C THR A 319 -8.87 3.14 10.56
N LEU A 320 -9.45 3.35 11.75
CA LEU A 320 -8.97 4.37 12.69
C LEU A 320 -7.58 4.06 13.25
N MET A 321 -6.73 5.07 13.34
CA MET A 321 -5.44 5.01 14.04
C MET A 321 -5.63 5.09 15.57
N GLU A 322 -4.60 4.69 16.34
CA GLU A 322 -4.68 4.67 17.81
C GLU A 322 -5.03 6.04 18.43
N ALA A 323 -4.55 7.13 17.83
CA ALA A 323 -4.84 8.49 18.29
C ALA A 323 -6.31 8.87 18.05
N GLU A 324 -6.92 8.42 16.95
CA GLU A 324 -8.34 8.65 16.65
C GLU A 324 -9.23 7.84 17.61
N LEU A 325 -8.83 6.60 17.95
CA LEU A 325 -9.47 5.85 19.03
C LEU A 325 -9.31 6.54 20.39
N ALA A 326 -8.18 7.21 20.63
CA ALA A 326 -7.94 7.98 21.85
C ALA A 326 -8.88 9.18 21.97
N LEU A 327 -9.12 9.85 20.84
CA LEU A 327 -10.08 10.94 20.76
C LEU A 327 -11.48 10.46 21.13
N LEU A 328 -11.90 9.29 20.63
CA LEU A 328 -13.17 8.68 21.04
C LEU A 328 -13.25 8.50 22.57
N GLN A 329 -12.17 8.07 23.23
CA GLN A 329 -12.13 8.02 24.70
C GLN A 329 -12.27 9.40 25.34
N ASP A 330 -11.61 10.43 24.79
CA ASP A 330 -11.68 11.81 25.29
C ASP A 330 -13.08 12.42 25.17
N ILE A 331 -13.88 12.02 24.16
CA ILE A 331 -15.30 12.43 24.03
C ILE A 331 -16.28 11.49 24.74
N GLY A 332 -15.78 10.47 25.45
CA GLY A 332 -16.54 9.70 26.44
C GLY A 332 -16.86 8.25 26.08
N TYR A 333 -16.32 7.72 24.97
CA TYR A 333 -16.46 6.31 24.64
C TYR A 333 -15.57 5.44 25.53
N VAL A 334 -16.03 4.22 25.80
CA VAL A 334 -15.21 3.19 26.46
C VAL A 334 -14.61 2.32 25.36
N VAL A 335 -13.39 2.66 24.95
CA VAL A 335 -12.63 1.93 23.93
C VAL A 335 -11.48 1.18 24.58
N GLU A 336 -11.33 -0.11 24.28
CA GLU A 336 -10.19 -0.94 24.71
C GLU A 336 -9.10 -0.92 23.63
N ARG A 337 -8.41 0.23 23.50
CA ARG A 337 -7.42 0.48 22.43
C ARG A 337 -6.29 -0.54 22.40
N GLU A 338 -5.95 -1.09 23.57
CA GLU A 338 -4.97 -2.14 23.74
C GLU A 338 -5.25 -3.42 22.95
N LYS A 339 -6.51 -3.65 22.56
CA LYS A 339 -6.86 -4.78 21.69
C LYS A 339 -6.43 -4.55 20.25
N PHE A 340 -6.39 -3.30 19.82
CA PHE A 340 -6.08 -2.90 18.45
C PHE A 340 -4.63 -2.47 18.29
N PHE A 341 -4.00 -1.87 19.30
CA PHE A 341 -2.64 -1.35 19.21
C PHE A 341 -1.80 -1.78 20.41
N GLY A 342 -0.66 -2.44 20.17
CA GLY A 342 0.31 -2.74 21.22
C GLY A 342 1.11 -1.51 21.65
N GLN A 343 1.57 -0.73 20.68
CA GLN A 343 2.18 0.59 20.88
C GLN A 343 2.24 1.39 19.57
N SER A 344 2.02 2.71 19.62
CA SER A 344 2.30 3.62 18.52
C SER A 344 3.39 4.65 18.86
N ILE A 345 4.20 5.01 17.86
CA ILE A 345 5.27 6.01 17.95
C ILE A 345 4.93 7.16 17.00
N TYR A 346 4.32 8.21 17.54
CA TYR A 346 3.98 9.43 16.79
C TYR A 346 5.14 10.44 16.71
N ALA A 347 6.09 10.38 17.64
CA ALA A 347 7.24 11.28 17.68
C ALA A 347 8.15 11.08 16.46
N SER A 348 8.84 12.16 16.08
CA SER A 348 9.84 12.16 14.99
C SER A 348 11.22 12.56 15.50
N GLY A 349 12.27 12.08 14.85
CA GLY A 349 13.66 12.47 15.11
C GLY A 349 14.29 11.80 16.34
N ALA A 350 13.71 10.72 16.85
CA ALA A 350 14.24 10.04 18.02
C ALA A 350 15.50 9.23 17.65
N THR A 351 16.65 9.59 18.22
CA THR A 351 17.94 8.95 17.89
C THR A 351 18.09 7.52 18.43
N SER A 352 17.25 7.12 19.39
CA SER A 352 17.16 5.75 19.92
C SER A 352 15.89 5.60 20.76
N LEU A 353 15.02 4.69 20.36
CA LEU A 353 13.82 4.26 21.07
C LEU A 353 13.90 2.75 21.26
N ASN A 354 14.24 2.32 22.47
CA ASN A 354 14.30 0.91 22.82
C ASN A 354 12.97 0.49 23.44
N ILE A 355 12.20 -0.26 22.68
CA ILE A 355 10.89 -0.77 23.09
C ILE A 355 11.11 -2.10 23.80
N SER A 356 11.21 -2.03 25.12
CA SER A 356 11.34 -3.19 26.01
C SER A 356 10.02 -3.64 26.62
N ASP A 357 8.98 -2.83 26.46
CA ASP A 357 7.64 -3.04 26.99
C ASP A 357 6.65 -2.38 26.05
N LEU A 358 5.61 -3.11 25.65
CA LEU A 358 4.54 -2.59 24.80
C LEU A 358 3.46 -2.05 25.74
N ALA A 359 3.43 -0.73 25.89
CA ALA A 359 2.74 -0.04 26.98
C ALA A 359 1.21 -0.23 27.02
N ASN A 360 0.60 -0.78 25.96
CA ASN A 360 -0.81 -1.18 25.96
C ASN A 360 -1.03 -2.65 26.34
N GLY A 361 0.02 -3.43 26.59
CA GLY A 361 -0.01 -4.87 26.87
C GLY A 361 0.26 -5.29 28.32
N SER A 362 0.22 -4.40 29.32
CA SER A 362 0.44 -4.70 30.76
C SER A 362 1.74 -5.47 31.14
N GLY A 363 2.64 -5.66 30.19
CA GLY A 363 3.88 -6.43 30.34
C GLY A 363 4.62 -6.54 29.01
N ALA A 364 5.86 -7.05 29.10
CA ALA A 364 6.84 -6.98 28.03
C ALA A 364 6.27 -7.37 26.65
N SER A 365 5.56 -8.50 26.55
CA SER A 365 4.93 -8.97 25.30
C SER A 365 3.47 -8.55 25.16
N TRP A 366 3.04 -8.26 23.94
CA TRP A 366 1.66 -7.95 23.60
C TRP A 366 1.00 -9.07 22.79
N ASN A 367 -0.29 -9.34 23.08
CA ASN A 367 -1.06 -10.37 22.39
C ASN A 367 -2.49 -9.89 22.15
N SER A 368 -2.99 -10.03 20.93
CA SER A 368 -4.38 -9.75 20.57
C SER A 368 -4.96 -10.81 19.63
N ASN A 369 -6.27 -11.04 19.74
CA ASN A 369 -7.06 -11.83 18.78
C ASN A 369 -8.08 -10.96 18.04
N THR A 370 -8.01 -9.64 18.21
CA THR A 370 -8.88 -8.68 17.53
C THR A 370 -8.44 -8.53 16.08
N ASP A 371 -9.40 -8.51 15.16
CA ASP A 371 -9.12 -8.24 13.75
C ASP A 371 -8.52 -6.84 13.58
N ARG A 372 -7.67 -6.66 12.56
CA ARG A 372 -7.02 -5.37 12.23
C ARG A 372 -6.18 -4.83 13.40
N ALA A 373 -5.61 -5.72 14.22
CA ALA A 373 -4.76 -5.30 15.31
C ALA A 373 -3.31 -5.10 14.83
N ILE A 374 -2.63 -4.10 15.38
CA ILE A 374 -1.25 -3.70 15.07
C ILE A 374 -0.40 -3.81 16.34
N GLY A 375 0.64 -4.63 16.32
CA GLY A 375 1.53 -4.75 17.48
C GLY A 375 2.36 -3.49 17.74
N LEU A 376 3.05 -3.00 16.72
CA LEU A 376 3.83 -1.76 16.78
C LEU A 376 3.53 -0.89 15.55
N HIS A 377 3.14 0.37 15.77
CA HIS A 377 2.99 1.36 14.71
C HIS A 377 4.05 2.45 14.84
N ILE A 378 4.82 2.70 13.79
CA ILE A 378 5.75 3.83 13.69
C ILE A 378 5.14 4.84 12.73
N TYR A 379 4.50 5.88 13.26
CA TYR A 379 3.88 6.95 12.48
C TYR A 379 4.89 8.06 12.13
N GLY A 380 5.70 8.46 13.11
CA GLY A 380 6.65 9.57 12.94
C GLY A 380 7.85 9.22 12.06
N SER A 381 8.67 10.22 11.76
CA SER A 381 9.80 10.12 10.82
C SER A 381 11.17 10.20 11.52
N ASN A 382 12.20 9.69 10.87
CA ASN A 382 13.61 9.77 11.28
C ASN A 382 13.87 9.21 12.69
N ASN A 383 13.18 8.13 13.04
CA ASN A 383 13.35 7.45 14.31
C ASN A 383 14.26 6.23 14.18
N ASN A 384 15.08 5.99 15.20
CA ASN A 384 15.79 4.73 15.38
C ASN A 384 15.09 3.92 16.47
N VAL A 385 14.38 2.87 16.06
CA VAL A 385 13.52 2.05 16.92
C VAL A 385 14.11 0.64 17.02
N THR A 386 14.28 0.15 18.25
CA THR A 386 14.69 -1.23 18.53
C THR A 386 13.63 -1.91 19.39
N LEU A 387 13.01 -2.98 18.88
CA LEU A 387 12.12 -3.85 19.65
C LEU A 387 12.98 -4.92 20.36
N GLU A 388 12.96 -4.97 21.70
CA GLU A 388 13.90 -5.76 22.49
C GLU A 388 13.34 -6.28 23.84
N ASN A 389 14.19 -6.95 24.62
CA ASN A 389 13.92 -7.36 26.02
C ASN A 389 12.62 -8.17 26.25
N GLY A 390 12.22 -9.00 25.29
CA GLY A 390 11.03 -9.84 25.41
C GLY A 390 9.73 -9.14 24.97
N ALA A 391 9.83 -8.01 24.27
CA ALA A 391 8.71 -7.35 23.61
C ALA A 391 8.20 -8.10 22.37
N ASN A 392 7.76 -9.35 22.60
CA ASN A 392 7.13 -10.17 21.56
C ASN A 392 5.75 -9.63 21.20
N ILE A 393 5.34 -9.88 19.96
CA ILE A 393 4.05 -9.48 19.40
C ILE A 393 3.33 -10.73 18.92
N THR A 394 2.08 -10.90 19.31
CA THR A 394 1.16 -11.89 18.75
C THR A 394 -0.13 -11.20 18.30
N ALA A 395 -0.42 -11.16 17.01
CA ALA A 395 -1.63 -10.53 16.46
C ALA A 395 -2.43 -11.54 15.62
N ASN A 396 -3.37 -12.23 16.24
CA ASN A 396 -4.03 -13.40 15.65
C ASN A 396 -5.33 -13.12 14.89
N GLY A 397 -5.88 -11.91 14.99
CA GLY A 397 -7.10 -11.55 14.27
C GLY A 397 -6.84 -11.39 12.77
N SER A 398 -7.89 -11.43 11.95
CA SER A 398 -7.81 -11.23 10.50
C SER A 398 -7.28 -9.83 10.15
N TYR A 399 -6.54 -9.70 9.04
CA TYR A 399 -5.98 -8.41 8.58
C TYR A 399 -5.05 -7.74 9.59
N SER A 400 -4.45 -8.50 10.50
CA SER A 400 -3.58 -7.96 11.54
C SER A 400 -2.16 -7.74 11.04
N MET A 401 -1.47 -6.79 11.67
CA MET A 401 -0.07 -6.45 11.41
C MET A 401 0.77 -6.62 12.67
N GLY A 402 1.96 -7.18 12.52
CA GLY A 402 2.92 -7.25 13.63
C GLY A 402 3.52 -5.87 13.84
N VAL A 403 4.08 -5.32 12.77
CA VAL A 403 4.63 -3.96 12.73
C VAL A 403 4.11 -3.22 11.50
N ARG A 404 3.70 -1.96 11.66
CA ARG A 404 3.44 -1.00 10.58
C ARG A 404 4.41 0.17 10.67
N VAL A 405 5.01 0.56 9.56
CA VAL A 405 5.94 1.69 9.46
C VAL A 405 5.48 2.67 8.38
N ASP A 406 5.26 3.92 8.79
CA ASP A 406 4.97 5.07 7.94
C ASP A 406 6.07 6.15 8.15
N GLY A 407 5.84 7.36 7.63
CA GLY A 407 6.77 8.49 7.76
C GLY A 407 7.97 8.39 6.81
N VAL A 408 9.09 9.05 7.11
CA VAL A 408 10.32 8.97 6.28
C VAL A 408 11.54 8.62 7.13
N GLY A 409 12.49 7.88 6.58
CA GLY A 409 13.84 7.73 7.15
C GLY A 409 13.91 6.96 8.48
N ASN A 410 12.93 6.11 8.78
CA ASN A 410 12.95 5.32 10.02
C ASN A 410 13.90 4.12 9.92
N ASP A 411 14.67 3.89 10.99
CA ASP A 411 15.48 2.69 11.22
C ASP A 411 14.79 1.78 12.24
N LEU A 412 14.31 0.61 11.82
CA LEU A 412 13.70 -0.40 12.67
C LEU A 412 14.63 -1.60 12.84
N THR A 413 14.86 -2.00 14.09
CA THR A 413 15.57 -3.24 14.44
C THR A 413 14.70 -4.14 15.31
N ILE A 414 14.43 -5.35 14.84
CA ILE A 414 13.87 -6.44 15.65
C ILE A 414 15.05 -7.17 16.30
N ALA A 415 15.24 -7.02 17.60
CA ALA A 415 16.38 -7.57 18.32
C ALA A 415 16.30 -9.10 18.49
N SER A 416 17.44 -9.72 18.83
CA SER A 416 17.50 -11.16 19.13
C SER A 416 16.51 -11.54 20.23
N ASN A 417 15.93 -12.74 20.10
CA ASN A 417 14.93 -13.33 21.01
C ASN A 417 13.55 -12.63 21.01
N ILE A 418 13.28 -11.80 19.99
CA ILE A 418 11.94 -11.26 19.75
C ILE A 418 11.22 -12.13 18.71
N ASN A 419 9.97 -12.44 19.01
CA ASN A 419 9.07 -13.17 18.14
C ASN A 419 7.89 -12.26 17.80
N ILE A 420 7.65 -12.08 16.50
CA ILE A 420 6.46 -11.46 15.94
C ILE A 420 5.69 -12.58 15.24
N ASN A 421 4.51 -12.91 15.76
CA ASN A 421 3.62 -13.91 15.18
C ASN A 421 2.31 -13.23 14.80
N VAL A 422 1.88 -13.36 13.56
CA VAL A 422 0.63 -12.77 13.08
C VAL A 422 -0.21 -13.78 12.34
N GLY A 423 -1.53 -13.66 12.49
CA GLY A 423 -2.49 -14.64 12.02
C GLY A 423 -2.49 -15.93 12.83
N ASN A 424 -3.53 -16.72 12.66
CA ASN A 424 -3.61 -18.10 13.12
C ASN A 424 -4.33 -18.95 12.06
N GLU A 425 -4.15 -20.26 12.09
CA GLU A 425 -4.99 -21.16 11.30
C GLU A 425 -6.33 -21.42 12.04
N PRO A 426 -7.48 -21.40 11.35
CA PRO A 426 -7.68 -21.21 9.91
C PRO A 426 -8.20 -19.81 9.57
N THR A 427 -7.38 -18.76 9.67
CA THR A 427 -7.75 -17.47 9.05
C THR A 427 -7.50 -17.57 7.55
N ASP A 428 -8.56 -17.38 6.76
CA ASP A 428 -8.50 -17.34 5.30
C ASP A 428 -8.17 -15.93 4.76
N LYS A 429 -7.63 -15.07 5.63
CA LYS A 429 -7.41 -13.64 5.42
C LYS A 429 -5.95 -13.25 5.57
N TYR A 430 -5.59 -12.17 4.87
CA TYR A 430 -4.25 -11.57 4.88
C TYR A 430 -3.80 -11.21 6.29
N ASN A 431 -2.52 -11.46 6.61
CA ASN A 431 -1.86 -11.01 7.83
C ASN A 431 -0.41 -10.67 7.50
N TYR A 432 0.13 -9.62 8.12
CA TYR A 432 1.44 -9.07 7.74
C TYR A 432 2.40 -9.02 8.94
N GLY A 433 3.56 -9.67 8.85
CA GLY A 433 4.55 -9.68 9.92
C GLY A 433 5.14 -8.29 10.12
N ILE A 434 5.78 -7.76 9.09
CA ILE A 434 6.26 -6.37 9.00
C ILE A 434 5.66 -5.74 7.75
N SER A 435 5.09 -4.56 7.89
CA SER A 435 4.49 -3.76 6.83
C SER A 435 5.12 -2.37 6.82
N VAL A 436 5.67 -1.96 5.68
CA VAL A 436 6.15 -0.57 5.48
C VAL A 436 5.26 0.05 4.40
N ASN A 437 4.61 1.17 4.71
CA ASN A 437 3.44 1.62 3.95
C ASN A 437 3.43 3.07 3.51
N TYR A 438 4.37 3.91 3.95
CA TYR A 438 4.40 5.28 3.44
C TYR A 438 5.78 5.91 3.55
N GLY A 439 6.04 6.87 2.66
CA GLY A 439 7.24 7.69 2.60
C GLY A 439 8.44 7.01 1.93
N LYS A 440 9.64 7.26 2.45
CA LYS A 440 10.90 6.81 1.83
C LYS A 440 12.04 6.67 2.82
N GLY A 441 13.06 5.92 2.41
CA GLY A 441 14.35 5.92 3.10
C GLY A 441 14.41 5.03 4.35
N HIS A 442 13.47 4.10 4.53
CA HIS A 442 13.43 3.24 5.71
C HIS A 442 14.54 2.19 5.69
N ASN A 443 15.02 1.78 6.86
CA ASN A 443 15.87 0.62 7.03
C ASN A 443 15.23 -0.34 8.04
N VAL A 444 15.17 -1.62 7.73
CA VAL A 444 14.55 -2.63 8.58
C VAL A 444 15.50 -3.80 8.76
N THR A 445 15.79 -4.17 10.00
CA THR A 445 16.70 -5.28 10.34
C THR A 445 16.01 -6.30 11.24
N ILE A 446 15.96 -7.55 10.79
CA ILE A 446 15.61 -8.72 11.61
C ILE A 446 16.92 -9.33 12.10
N SER A 447 17.21 -9.20 13.39
CA SER A 447 18.47 -9.66 13.98
C SER A 447 18.57 -11.19 14.05
N SER A 448 19.80 -11.70 14.15
CA SER A 448 20.00 -13.13 14.41
C SER A 448 19.30 -13.53 15.70
N GLY A 449 18.57 -14.65 15.68
CA GLY A 449 17.76 -15.13 16.81
C GLY A 449 16.43 -14.39 17.00
N ALA A 450 16.07 -13.44 16.13
CA ALA A 450 14.71 -12.90 16.03
C ALA A 450 13.86 -13.73 15.03
N SER A 451 12.54 -13.71 15.20
CA SER A 451 11.61 -14.43 14.33
C SER A 451 10.40 -13.57 13.97
N VAL A 452 10.06 -13.52 12.67
CA VAL A 452 8.84 -12.91 12.14
C VAL A 452 8.09 -13.96 11.33
N VAL A 453 6.90 -14.34 11.79
CA VAL A 453 6.10 -15.41 11.21
C VAL A 453 4.68 -14.90 10.96
N ALA A 454 4.27 -14.90 9.71
CA ALA A 454 2.90 -14.67 9.30
C ALA A 454 2.25 -16.01 8.92
N GLN A 455 1.04 -16.26 9.43
CA GLN A 455 0.26 -17.47 9.21
C GLN A 455 -1.12 -17.13 8.64
N GLY A 456 -1.76 -18.11 8.01
CA GLY A 456 -3.02 -17.94 7.30
C GLY A 456 -2.83 -17.75 5.80
N LYS A 457 -3.94 -17.78 5.07
CA LYS A 457 -3.98 -17.65 3.61
C LYS A 457 -3.54 -16.24 3.18
N GLU A 458 -2.73 -16.17 2.13
CA GLU A 458 -2.13 -14.93 1.59
C GLU A 458 -1.30 -14.14 2.62
N SER A 459 -0.87 -14.78 3.71
CA SER A 459 -0.09 -14.13 4.76
C SER A 459 1.34 -13.82 4.29
N ILE A 460 1.86 -12.66 4.71
CA ILE A 460 3.12 -12.13 4.22
C ILE A 460 4.06 -11.83 5.38
N GLY A 461 5.26 -12.41 5.35
CA GLY A 461 6.28 -12.16 6.36
C GLY A 461 6.69 -10.69 6.40
N ALA A 462 7.09 -10.13 5.25
CA ALA A 462 7.36 -8.70 5.07
C ALA A 462 6.69 -8.17 3.79
N ILE A 463 5.83 -7.15 3.93
CA ILE A 463 5.18 -6.44 2.83
C ILE A 463 5.71 -5.01 2.74
N PHE A 464 6.00 -4.59 1.52
CA PHE A 464 6.40 -3.23 1.16
C PHE A 464 5.40 -2.71 0.15
N ASP A 465 4.47 -1.89 0.63
CA ASP A 465 3.32 -1.50 -0.16
C ASP A 465 2.69 -0.20 0.34
N PHE A 466 2.58 0.81 -0.53
CA PHE A 466 1.85 2.02 -0.18
C PHE A 466 0.34 1.78 0.01
N GLY A 467 -0.18 0.67 -0.52
CA GLY A 467 -1.61 0.34 -0.60
C GLY A 467 -2.27 0.98 -1.81
N SER A 468 -3.54 0.63 -2.01
CA SER A 468 -4.45 1.46 -2.81
C SER A 468 -4.82 2.76 -2.07
N ASN A 469 -5.70 3.55 -2.65
CA ASN A 469 -6.32 4.69 -2.01
C ASN A 469 -7.77 4.35 -1.64
N GLU A 470 -8.16 4.55 -0.38
CA GLU A 470 -9.55 4.36 0.12
C GLU A 470 -10.59 5.05 -0.78
N LEU A 471 -10.24 6.20 -1.37
CA LEU A 471 -11.09 6.96 -2.29
C LEU A 471 -11.08 6.50 -3.75
N SER A 472 -10.39 5.41 -4.09
CA SER A 472 -9.98 4.96 -5.43
C SER A 472 -8.59 5.43 -5.87
N ASP A 473 -7.82 4.50 -6.44
CA ASP A 473 -6.56 4.80 -7.12
C ASP A 473 -6.75 5.78 -8.30
N ALA A 474 -7.98 5.92 -8.84
CA ALA A 474 -8.31 6.90 -9.86
C ALA A 474 -8.31 8.35 -9.32
N VAL A 475 -8.55 8.55 -8.02
CA VAL A 475 -8.53 9.88 -7.38
C VAL A 475 -7.09 10.33 -7.15
N GLU A 476 -6.29 9.48 -6.52
CA GLU A 476 -4.86 9.67 -6.36
C GLU A 476 -4.21 8.31 -6.07
N TYR A 477 -3.03 8.08 -6.62
CA TYR A 477 -2.21 6.91 -6.38
C TYR A 477 -0.78 7.33 -6.07
N ARG A 478 -0.20 6.78 -5.01
CA ARG A 478 1.13 7.14 -4.53
C ARG A 478 2.05 5.92 -4.48
N GLY A 479 3.35 6.18 -4.55
CA GLY A 479 4.37 5.16 -4.48
C GLY A 479 5.79 5.72 -4.55
N SER A 480 6.78 4.83 -4.59
CA SER A 480 8.16 5.20 -4.85
C SER A 480 8.28 5.89 -6.22
N TYR A 481 8.60 7.18 -6.21
CA TYR A 481 8.58 8.07 -7.37
C TYR A 481 7.22 8.17 -8.08
N ILE A 482 6.13 7.78 -7.44
CA ILE A 482 4.81 7.76 -8.06
C ILE A 482 3.89 8.72 -7.31
N ARG A 483 3.23 9.58 -8.07
CA ARG A 483 2.05 10.33 -7.64
C ARG A 483 1.24 10.62 -8.90
N GLY A 484 0.12 9.95 -9.06
CA GLY A 484 -0.70 10.08 -10.25
C GLY A 484 -2.18 9.98 -9.95
N ALA A 485 -3.00 10.29 -10.94
CA ALA A 485 -4.45 10.09 -10.90
C ALA A 485 -4.97 9.83 -12.31
N TYR A 486 -6.25 9.50 -12.40
CA TYR A 486 -6.93 9.40 -13.68
C TYR A 486 -7.28 10.79 -14.22
N SER A 487 -6.87 11.09 -15.46
CA SER A 487 -7.25 12.31 -16.17
C SER A 487 -8.32 12.00 -17.22
N ASP A 488 -9.51 12.59 -17.05
CA ASP A 488 -10.62 12.50 -17.99
C ASP A 488 -10.27 13.12 -19.35
N ASP A 489 -9.50 14.21 -19.34
CA ASP A 489 -9.08 14.93 -20.55
C ASP A 489 -8.10 14.11 -21.40
N ALA A 490 -7.19 13.37 -20.74
CA ALA A 490 -6.25 12.47 -21.40
C ALA A 490 -6.86 11.08 -21.69
N GLY A 491 -7.93 10.71 -20.99
CA GLY A 491 -8.50 9.36 -20.98
C GLY A 491 -7.49 8.32 -20.47
N SER A 492 -6.61 8.72 -19.55
CA SER A 492 -5.51 7.90 -19.05
C SER A 492 -5.04 8.30 -17.65
N PHE A 493 -4.36 7.37 -16.98
CA PHE A 493 -3.58 7.66 -15.78
C PHE A 493 -2.38 8.53 -16.12
N GLU A 494 -2.22 9.64 -15.41
CA GLU A 494 -1.09 10.55 -15.56
C GLU A 494 -0.35 10.74 -14.24
N ASN A 495 0.98 10.78 -14.32
CA ASN A 495 1.84 11.09 -13.17
C ASN A 495 2.13 12.57 -13.13
N ASN A 496 2.08 13.14 -11.92
CA ASN A 496 2.48 14.51 -11.62
C ASN A 496 1.95 15.54 -12.62
N GLU A 497 0.66 15.46 -12.97
CA GLU A 497 0.03 16.52 -13.74
C GLU A 497 0.18 17.82 -12.93
N GLU A 498 1.01 18.73 -13.43
CA GLU A 498 1.45 19.94 -12.70
C GLU A 498 0.25 20.82 -12.30
N GLU A 499 -0.86 20.70 -13.03
CA GLU A 499 -2.13 21.39 -12.77
C GLU A 499 -2.97 20.73 -11.65
N LEU A 500 -2.81 19.42 -11.37
CA LEU A 500 -3.60 18.70 -10.36
C LEU A 500 -2.84 18.50 -9.05
N PHE A 501 -1.56 18.19 -9.11
CA PHE A 501 -0.82 17.69 -7.94
C PHE A 501 0.53 18.39 -7.72
N GLY A 502 1.25 18.77 -8.77
CA GLY A 502 2.63 19.26 -8.62
C GLY A 502 3.63 18.14 -8.27
N ASN A 503 4.93 18.45 -8.34
CA ASN A 503 6.02 17.46 -8.19
C ASN A 503 6.59 17.36 -6.77
N GLU A 504 6.19 18.21 -5.81
CA GLU A 504 6.94 18.37 -4.54
C GLU A 504 7.10 17.06 -3.77
N LEU A 505 6.07 16.21 -3.78
CA LEU A 505 6.11 14.93 -3.06
C LEU A 505 7.07 13.91 -3.71
N THR A 506 7.21 13.93 -5.04
CA THR A 506 8.07 12.99 -5.79
C THR A 506 9.48 13.54 -6.03
N ASP A 507 9.71 14.81 -5.72
CA ASP A 507 11.04 15.40 -5.74
C ASP A 507 11.96 14.75 -4.70
N SER A 508 13.27 14.87 -4.91
CA SER A 508 14.28 14.31 -4.00
C SER A 508 14.14 14.78 -2.54
N GLY A 509 13.47 15.90 -2.29
CA GLY A 509 13.15 16.41 -0.96
C GLY A 509 11.88 15.79 -0.34
N GLY A 510 10.85 15.52 -1.15
CA GLY A 510 9.53 15.07 -0.67
C GLY A 510 9.46 13.59 -0.30
N PRO A 511 8.38 13.15 0.35
CA PRO A 511 8.27 11.82 0.94
C PRO A 511 8.26 10.66 -0.06
N LEU A 512 8.00 10.90 -1.35
CA LEU A 512 7.86 9.86 -2.38
C LEU A 512 9.06 9.79 -3.33
N GLY A 513 9.93 10.80 -3.35
CA GLY A 513 11.09 10.85 -4.23
C GLY A 513 12.26 9.95 -3.80
N GLY A 514 12.02 8.65 -3.64
CA GLY A 514 12.98 7.66 -3.19
C GLY A 514 12.41 6.24 -3.15
N ALA A 515 13.27 5.28 -2.82
CA ALA A 515 12.82 3.95 -2.43
C ALA A 515 12.09 4.01 -1.09
N LEU A 516 10.98 3.27 -0.95
CA LEU A 516 10.30 3.14 0.35
C LEU A 516 11.29 2.62 1.40
N VAL A 517 12.01 1.54 1.06
CA VAL A 517 13.03 0.94 1.92
C VAL A 517 14.38 0.94 1.21
N GLU A 518 15.38 1.52 1.86
CA GLU A 518 16.77 1.52 1.39
C GLU A 518 17.44 0.17 1.68
N ASN A 519 17.27 -0.36 2.90
CA ASN A 519 17.85 -1.64 3.29
C ASN A 519 16.88 -2.47 4.11
N PHE A 520 16.50 -3.64 3.59
CA PHE A 520 15.88 -4.70 4.38
C PHE A 520 16.91 -5.80 4.66
N ILE A 521 17.21 -6.08 5.93
CA ILE A 521 18.27 -7.00 6.35
C ILE A 521 17.66 -8.14 7.17
N VAL A 522 17.83 -9.37 6.70
CA VAL A 522 17.33 -10.59 7.36
C VAL A 522 18.52 -11.41 7.87
N ASN A 523 18.73 -11.41 9.18
CA ASN A 523 19.68 -12.30 9.88
C ASN A 523 18.97 -13.41 10.68
N GLY A 524 17.69 -13.24 11.00
CA GLY A 524 16.87 -14.16 11.77
C GLY A 524 15.96 -15.02 10.89
N THR A 525 14.76 -15.30 11.39
CA THR A 525 13.71 -16.03 10.68
C THR A 525 12.67 -15.06 10.11
N LEU A 526 12.29 -15.26 8.85
CA LEU A 526 11.18 -14.58 8.17
C LEU A 526 10.32 -15.63 7.45
N GLN A 527 9.03 -15.69 7.77
CA GLN A 527 8.11 -16.68 7.22
C GLN A 527 6.75 -16.10 6.89
N GLY A 528 6.17 -16.55 5.77
CA GLY A 528 4.78 -16.34 5.36
C GLY A 528 4.45 -17.27 4.19
N GLU A 529 3.23 -17.20 3.65
CA GLU A 529 2.97 -17.78 2.33
C GLU A 529 3.84 -17.07 1.27
N LYS A 530 3.92 -15.74 1.39
CA LYS A 530 4.98 -14.94 0.78
C LYS A 530 5.93 -14.50 1.91
N ALA A 531 7.20 -14.85 1.82
CA ALA A 531 8.18 -14.34 2.77
C ALA A 531 8.36 -12.83 2.60
N ILE A 532 8.42 -12.38 1.34
CA ILE A 532 8.62 -10.97 0.96
C ILE A 532 7.71 -10.64 -0.22
N TYR A 533 6.95 -9.55 -0.12
CA TYR A 533 6.18 -8.98 -1.22
C TYR A 533 6.48 -7.49 -1.38
N ILE A 534 6.81 -7.08 -2.61
CA ILE A 534 6.99 -5.68 -3.02
C ILE A 534 5.91 -5.38 -4.06
N SER A 535 5.01 -4.46 -3.73
CA SER A 535 3.87 -4.11 -4.57
C SER A 535 4.28 -3.32 -5.83
N PRO A 536 3.37 -3.15 -6.81
CA PRO A 536 3.67 -2.44 -8.06
C PRO A 536 4.12 -0.99 -7.87
N ASN A 537 3.69 -0.33 -6.79
CA ASN A 537 4.02 1.08 -6.51
C ASN A 537 5.25 1.27 -5.61
N THR A 538 5.96 0.19 -5.28
CA THR A 538 6.99 0.26 -4.25
C THR A 538 8.36 -0.16 -4.77
N LEU A 539 9.39 0.65 -4.49
CA LEU A 539 10.78 0.24 -4.64
C LEU A 539 11.37 -0.10 -3.27
N VAL A 540 11.92 -1.30 -3.15
CA VAL A 540 12.88 -1.67 -2.09
C VAL A 540 14.26 -1.72 -2.73
N LYS A 541 15.16 -0.83 -2.35
CA LYS A 541 16.44 -0.73 -3.05
C LYS A 541 17.33 -1.95 -2.84
N THR A 542 17.40 -2.46 -1.61
CA THR A 542 18.26 -3.60 -1.29
C THR A 542 17.64 -4.49 -0.23
N ILE A 543 17.60 -5.79 -0.51
CA ILE A 543 17.27 -6.86 0.43
C ILE A 543 18.53 -7.67 0.66
N ASN A 544 18.94 -7.85 1.92
CA ASN A 544 20.11 -8.62 2.32
C ASN A 544 19.68 -9.81 3.18
N VAL A 545 19.73 -11.02 2.60
CA VAL A 545 19.55 -12.27 3.34
C VAL A 545 20.92 -12.79 3.77
N MET A 546 21.17 -12.74 5.07
CA MET A 546 22.49 -12.94 5.70
C MET A 546 22.74 -14.42 6.03
N ASP A 547 24.00 -14.86 6.07
CA ASP A 547 24.33 -16.27 6.33
C ASP A 547 23.73 -16.75 7.66
N GLY A 548 23.09 -17.92 7.64
CA GLY A 548 22.33 -18.46 8.78
C GLY A 548 20.89 -17.94 8.95
N ALA A 549 20.43 -16.98 8.15
CA ALA A 549 19.02 -16.57 8.13
C ALA A 549 18.11 -17.64 7.51
N THR A 550 16.89 -17.75 8.05
CA THR A 550 15.82 -18.61 7.52
C THR A 550 14.77 -17.74 6.83
N VAL A 551 14.48 -18.05 5.57
CA VAL A 551 13.43 -17.40 4.79
C VAL A 551 12.57 -18.51 4.19
N GLU A 552 11.29 -18.55 4.55
CA GLU A 552 10.31 -19.55 4.09
C GLU A 552 9.09 -18.83 3.49
N GLY A 553 8.72 -19.19 2.27
CA GLY A 553 7.67 -18.53 1.47
C GLY A 553 8.23 -17.77 0.26
N ASP A 554 7.33 -17.39 -0.65
CA ASP A 554 7.70 -16.75 -1.92
C ASP A 554 8.32 -15.36 -1.72
N ILE A 555 9.25 -15.00 -2.61
CA ILE A 555 9.80 -13.64 -2.73
C ILE A 555 9.29 -13.04 -4.03
N ILE A 556 8.42 -12.03 -3.95
CA ILE A 556 7.74 -11.45 -5.10
C ILE A 556 7.99 -9.94 -5.16
N SER A 557 8.30 -9.44 -6.35
CA SER A 557 8.38 -8.02 -6.66
C SER A 557 7.61 -7.72 -7.93
N GLU A 558 6.54 -6.94 -7.79
CA GLU A 558 5.72 -6.45 -8.90
C GLU A 558 6.14 -5.06 -9.36
N TRP A 559 7.07 -4.43 -8.65
CA TRP A 559 7.71 -3.18 -9.04
C TRP A 559 8.23 -3.23 -10.48
N ASN A 560 7.91 -2.20 -11.24
CA ASN A 560 8.44 -2.02 -12.58
C ASN A 560 8.94 -0.57 -12.78
N PRO A 561 10.27 -0.34 -12.87
CA PRO A 561 10.80 1.00 -13.10
C PRO A 561 10.49 1.53 -14.51
N GLU A 562 9.96 0.69 -15.42
CA GLU A 562 9.55 1.08 -16.77
C GLU A 562 8.08 1.53 -16.82
N GLY A 563 7.28 1.23 -15.80
CA GLY A 563 5.87 1.60 -15.72
C GLY A 563 5.01 0.60 -14.94
N VAL A 564 4.17 1.12 -14.05
CA VAL A 564 3.15 0.33 -13.34
C VAL A 564 2.01 0.03 -14.30
N GLU A 565 1.75 -1.23 -14.59
CA GLU A 565 0.64 -1.62 -15.45
C GLU A 565 -0.69 -1.62 -14.68
N TYR A 566 -1.62 -0.76 -15.09
CA TYR A 566 -3.01 -0.84 -14.64
C TYR A 566 -3.83 -1.67 -15.61
N PHE A 567 -4.57 -2.63 -15.07
CA PHE A 567 -5.61 -3.33 -15.82
C PHE A 567 -6.90 -2.52 -15.82
N TYR A 568 -7.16 -1.76 -16.89
CA TYR A 568 -8.46 -1.13 -17.11
C TYR A 568 -9.40 -2.10 -17.85
N THR A 569 -10.04 -3.02 -17.14
CA THR A 569 -11.06 -3.88 -17.78
C THR A 569 -12.43 -3.23 -17.72
N ARG A 570 -12.71 -2.27 -18.60
CA ARG A 570 -14.11 -2.05 -18.99
C ARG A 570 -14.27 -1.74 -20.47
N ASP A 571 -14.89 -2.73 -21.11
CA ASP A 571 -15.17 -2.88 -22.52
C ASP A 571 -16.13 -1.79 -23.03
N TYR A 572 -15.58 -0.61 -23.37
CA TYR A 572 -16.23 0.35 -24.27
C TYR A 572 -15.89 0.01 -25.74
N GLY A 573 -16.04 -1.26 -26.13
CA GLY A 573 -16.09 -1.67 -27.54
C GLY A 573 -14.88 -1.28 -28.40
N GLY A 574 -13.69 -1.20 -27.82
CA GLY A 574 -12.44 -0.88 -28.49
C GLY A 574 -11.26 -1.45 -27.70
N GLU A 575 -10.17 -1.80 -28.41
CA GLU A 575 -8.96 -2.44 -27.89
C GLU A 575 -8.56 -1.92 -26.50
N ASN A 576 -8.39 -2.85 -25.56
CA ASN A 576 -8.01 -2.63 -24.17
C ASN A 576 -6.62 -1.96 -24.11
N PRO A 577 -6.49 -0.63 -23.92
CA PRO A 577 -5.17 -0.03 -23.84
C PRO A 577 -4.68 -0.19 -22.40
N TYR A 578 -3.68 -1.05 -22.21
CA TYR A 578 -2.80 -0.92 -21.05
C TYR A 578 -2.33 0.53 -20.99
N ARG A 579 -2.63 1.23 -19.90
CA ARG A 579 -2.13 2.58 -19.68
C ARG A 579 -1.30 2.54 -18.41
N GLY A 580 0.01 2.44 -18.62
CA GLY A 580 0.98 2.35 -17.53
C GLY A 580 1.21 3.70 -16.87
N LEU A 581 1.35 3.70 -15.55
CA LEU A 581 1.78 4.86 -14.77
C LEU A 581 3.29 4.80 -14.57
N ASN A 582 4.03 5.70 -15.22
CA ASN A 582 5.50 5.63 -15.26
C ASN A 582 6.13 6.39 -14.10
N PRO A 583 6.84 5.74 -13.16
CA PRO A 583 7.48 6.42 -12.05
C PRO A 583 8.30 7.64 -12.51
N ASN A 584 8.31 8.72 -11.71
CA ASN A 584 9.04 9.97 -11.95
C ASN A 584 10.57 9.78 -11.78
N ILE A 585 11.12 8.83 -12.52
CA ILE A 585 12.54 8.53 -12.62
C ILE A 585 13.14 9.48 -13.66
N PRO A 586 14.32 10.09 -13.40
CA PRO A 586 14.94 10.99 -14.36
C PRO A 586 15.14 10.36 -15.74
N ALA A 587 14.74 11.09 -16.79
CA ALA A 587 14.87 10.62 -18.17
C ALA A 587 16.33 10.26 -18.51
N GLY A 588 16.53 9.07 -19.09
CA GLY A 588 17.86 8.55 -19.44
C GLY A 588 18.66 8.00 -18.26
N ALA A 589 18.08 7.92 -17.06
CA ALA A 589 18.70 7.22 -15.95
C ALA A 589 18.88 5.72 -16.28
N ASN A 590 19.94 5.12 -15.73
CA ASN A 590 20.08 3.68 -15.77
C ASN A 590 19.03 3.05 -14.85
N LEU A 591 18.03 2.37 -15.44
CA LEU A 591 16.92 1.76 -14.71
C LEU A 591 17.36 0.65 -13.75
N ASP A 592 18.54 0.03 -13.94
CA ASP A 592 19.08 -0.94 -12.98
C ASP A 592 19.33 -0.34 -11.60
N ASN A 593 19.56 0.98 -11.51
CA ASN A 593 19.68 1.69 -10.22
C ASN A 593 18.34 1.84 -9.49
N TYR A 594 17.23 1.55 -10.18
CA TYR A 594 15.86 1.62 -9.68
C TYR A 594 15.22 0.22 -9.67
N ARG A 595 16.03 -0.84 -9.69
CA ARG A 595 15.59 -2.22 -9.44
C ARG A 595 16.06 -2.68 -8.06
N THR A 596 15.28 -3.55 -7.45
CA THR A 596 15.56 -4.20 -6.16
C THR A 596 16.74 -5.14 -6.28
N ASN A 597 17.77 -4.93 -5.45
CA ASN A 597 18.89 -5.86 -5.32
C ASN A 597 18.59 -6.90 -4.23
N LEU A 598 18.33 -8.14 -4.61
CA LEU A 598 18.16 -9.28 -3.70
C LEU A 598 19.49 -9.98 -3.48
N ASN A 599 20.14 -9.70 -2.35
CA ASN A 599 21.44 -10.24 -1.98
C ASN A 599 21.32 -11.48 -1.09
N LEU A 600 21.75 -12.62 -1.61
CA LEU A 600 21.72 -13.92 -0.93
C LEU A 600 23.15 -14.37 -0.58
N ALA A 601 23.47 -14.48 0.70
CA ALA A 601 24.77 -15.00 1.18
C ALA A 601 24.71 -16.48 1.59
N GLY A 602 25.83 -17.14 1.89
CA GLY A 602 25.83 -18.44 2.59
C GLY A 602 25.27 -19.64 1.80
N ASN A 603 25.23 -20.80 2.45
CA ASN A 603 24.69 -22.02 1.85
C ASN A 603 23.19 -22.11 2.09
N ARG A 604 22.38 -22.17 1.04
CA ARG A 604 20.92 -22.18 1.12
C ARG A 604 20.27 -23.10 0.11
N THR A 605 19.14 -23.63 0.52
CA THR A 605 18.18 -24.27 -0.37
C THR A 605 16.88 -23.49 -0.31
N PHE A 606 16.45 -22.92 -1.43
CA PHE A 606 15.13 -22.29 -1.56
C PHE A 606 14.18 -23.27 -2.24
N THR A 607 13.03 -23.51 -1.63
CA THR A 607 11.96 -24.37 -2.17
C THR A 607 10.78 -23.58 -2.70
N ASP A 608 10.75 -22.28 -2.45
CA ASP A 608 9.69 -21.33 -2.81
C ASP A 608 10.10 -20.51 -4.05
N ASN A 609 9.17 -19.70 -4.57
CA ASN A 609 9.37 -18.92 -5.79
C ASN A 609 10.16 -17.63 -5.54
N ILE A 610 10.88 -17.17 -6.55
CA ILE A 610 11.47 -15.82 -6.60
C ILE A 610 11.04 -15.17 -7.92
N ILE A 611 10.15 -14.19 -7.83
CA ILE A 611 9.48 -13.59 -8.98
C ILE A 611 9.66 -12.08 -8.95
N GLY A 612 10.18 -11.51 -10.03
CA GLY A 612 10.38 -10.08 -10.23
C GLY A 612 11.02 -9.80 -11.58
N PRO A 613 10.35 -10.17 -12.70
CA PRO A 613 10.91 -10.09 -14.05
C PRO A 613 11.33 -8.67 -14.46
N TYR A 614 10.67 -7.66 -13.89
CA TYR A 614 11.02 -6.26 -14.08
C TYR A 614 11.81 -5.74 -12.88
N GLY A 615 11.27 -5.84 -11.67
CA GLY A 615 11.82 -5.12 -10.52
C GLY A 615 13.04 -5.73 -9.85
N LEU A 616 13.44 -6.99 -10.11
CA LEU A 616 14.33 -7.72 -9.21
C LEU A 616 15.62 -8.22 -9.88
N ILE A 617 16.76 -7.82 -9.30
CA ILE A 617 18.11 -8.33 -9.61
C ILE A 617 18.53 -9.27 -8.49
N MET A 618 18.74 -10.56 -8.80
CA MET A 618 19.16 -11.56 -7.81
C MET A 618 20.69 -11.68 -7.77
N ASN A 619 21.28 -11.53 -6.59
CA ASN A 619 22.71 -11.63 -6.36
C ASN A 619 23.05 -12.79 -5.42
N VAL A 620 23.72 -13.83 -5.91
CA VAL A 620 24.28 -14.92 -5.11
C VAL A 620 25.69 -14.53 -4.68
N ASN A 621 25.81 -13.86 -3.54
CA ASN A 621 27.04 -13.18 -3.13
C ASN A 621 28.11 -14.13 -2.60
N SER A 622 27.72 -15.20 -1.91
CA SER A 622 28.65 -16.18 -1.33
C SER A 622 27.95 -17.51 -1.07
N GLY A 623 28.74 -18.58 -0.91
CA GLY A 623 28.22 -19.91 -0.61
C GLY A 623 27.49 -20.55 -1.80
N LYS A 624 26.69 -21.57 -1.50
CA LYS A 624 25.91 -22.32 -2.49
C LYS A 624 24.42 -22.02 -2.33
N LEU A 625 23.81 -21.38 -3.33
CA LEU A 625 22.37 -21.34 -3.50
C LEU A 625 21.92 -22.56 -4.30
N THR A 626 20.93 -23.29 -3.81
CA THR A 626 20.25 -24.36 -4.54
C THR A 626 18.77 -24.02 -4.59
N THR A 627 18.14 -23.99 -5.76
CA THR A 627 16.68 -23.95 -5.85
C THR A 627 16.19 -25.37 -6.00
N ALA A 628 15.42 -25.87 -5.03
CA ALA A 628 15.00 -27.27 -4.96
C ALA A 628 13.48 -27.41 -5.00
N ASN A 629 13.01 -28.60 -5.35
CA ASN A 629 11.59 -28.91 -5.43
C ASN A 629 11.09 -29.52 -4.11
N ALA A 630 9.91 -29.10 -3.64
CA ALA A 630 9.18 -29.74 -2.54
C ALA A 630 8.20 -30.83 -3.02
N SER A 631 7.71 -30.82 -4.27
CA SER A 631 6.81 -31.87 -4.79
C SER A 631 6.72 -31.95 -6.33
N THR A 632 6.38 -33.12 -6.86
CA THR A 632 6.36 -33.44 -8.30
C THR A 632 5.27 -32.75 -9.12
N GLU A 633 4.47 -31.84 -8.55
CA GLU A 633 3.34 -31.19 -9.24
C GLU A 633 3.44 -29.66 -9.33
N ASP A 634 4.19 -29.00 -8.45
CA ASP A 634 4.41 -27.54 -8.49
C ASP A 634 5.92 -27.24 -8.56
N SER A 635 6.38 -26.66 -9.67
CA SER A 635 7.78 -26.28 -9.85
C SER A 635 8.08 -24.96 -9.14
N SER A 636 9.04 -24.94 -8.21
CA SER A 636 9.63 -23.68 -7.74
C SER A 636 10.21 -22.93 -8.95
N TYR A 637 9.78 -21.67 -9.10
CA TYR A 637 9.96 -20.86 -10.30
C TYR A 637 10.78 -19.62 -9.97
N ILE A 638 11.92 -19.46 -10.67
CA ILE A 638 12.75 -18.26 -10.59
C ILE A 638 12.56 -17.48 -11.89
N ASN A 639 11.97 -16.30 -11.76
CA ASN A 639 11.77 -15.36 -12.86
C ASN A 639 12.12 -13.95 -12.41
N VAL A 640 13.33 -13.53 -12.76
CA VAL A 640 13.90 -12.27 -12.28
C VAL A 640 14.49 -11.50 -13.45
N HIS A 641 14.69 -10.20 -13.27
CA HIS A 641 15.28 -9.35 -14.31
C HIS A 641 16.69 -9.84 -14.69
N SER A 642 17.55 -10.08 -13.70
CA SER A 642 18.89 -10.60 -13.94
C SER A 642 19.42 -11.37 -12.72
N VAL A 643 20.47 -12.18 -12.96
CA VAL A 643 21.12 -12.97 -11.92
C VAL A 643 22.62 -12.71 -11.94
N ASN A 644 23.19 -12.33 -10.79
CA ASN A 644 24.63 -12.21 -10.60
C ASN A 644 25.12 -13.29 -9.62
N VAL A 645 26.16 -14.03 -9.99
CA VAL A 645 26.83 -15.03 -9.14
C VAL A 645 28.22 -14.51 -8.79
N GLY A 646 28.46 -14.29 -7.50
CA GLY A 646 29.69 -13.75 -6.96
C GLY A 646 30.90 -14.66 -7.13
N ASP A 647 32.10 -14.09 -6.97
CA ASP A 647 33.37 -14.83 -7.01
C ASP A 647 33.40 -15.93 -5.94
N GLY A 648 33.53 -17.18 -6.37
CA GLY A 648 33.52 -18.37 -5.52
C GLY A 648 32.14 -18.79 -5.00
N ALA A 649 31.06 -18.10 -5.38
CA ALA A 649 29.69 -18.52 -5.11
C ALA A 649 29.24 -19.59 -6.11
N THR A 650 28.24 -20.39 -5.74
CA THR A 650 27.64 -21.40 -6.61
C THR A 650 26.14 -21.23 -6.63
N TYR A 651 25.55 -21.16 -7.82
CA TYR A 651 24.11 -21.25 -7.99
C TYR A 651 23.76 -22.58 -8.67
N THR A 652 22.99 -23.44 -8.01
CA THR A 652 22.48 -24.70 -8.55
C THR A 652 21.00 -24.57 -8.84
N VAL A 653 20.63 -24.74 -10.12
CA VAL A 653 19.24 -24.72 -10.60
C VAL A 653 18.76 -26.16 -10.73
N ASN A 654 17.68 -26.54 -10.03
CA ASN A 654 17.13 -27.89 -10.15
C ASN A 654 16.05 -28.04 -11.23
N ASN A 655 15.39 -26.95 -11.64
CA ASN A 655 14.32 -26.98 -12.66
C ASN A 655 14.45 -25.81 -13.64
N VAL A 656 13.52 -24.84 -13.60
CA VAL A 656 13.39 -23.77 -14.61
C VAL A 656 13.93 -22.46 -14.05
N LEU A 657 14.88 -21.88 -14.79
CA LEU A 657 15.30 -20.50 -14.61
C LEU A 657 14.88 -19.72 -15.85
N MET A 658 14.09 -18.65 -15.65
CA MET A 658 13.77 -17.66 -16.68
C MET A 658 14.39 -16.32 -16.31
N ALA A 659 15.24 -15.79 -17.18
CA ALA A 659 15.65 -14.38 -17.14
C ALA A 659 15.09 -13.76 -18.42
N ASN A 660 14.15 -12.82 -18.29
CA ASN A 660 13.33 -12.32 -19.40
C ASN A 660 13.68 -10.87 -19.79
N ASN A 661 13.32 -10.49 -21.02
CA ASN A 661 13.28 -9.14 -21.60
C ASN A 661 14.52 -8.56 -22.30
N GLY A 662 15.35 -9.36 -22.99
CA GLY A 662 16.39 -8.80 -23.89
C GLY A 662 17.55 -8.04 -23.21
N TYR A 663 17.43 -7.74 -21.91
CA TYR A 663 18.43 -7.09 -21.05
C TYR A 663 18.89 -7.99 -19.89
N GLY A 664 18.14 -9.05 -19.55
CA GLY A 664 18.43 -9.95 -18.45
C GLY A 664 19.60 -10.91 -18.72
N ALA A 665 20.76 -10.63 -18.13
CA ALA A 665 21.94 -11.51 -18.19
C ALA A 665 22.09 -12.35 -16.91
N ILE A 666 22.58 -13.59 -17.07
CA ILE A 666 23.19 -14.33 -15.95
C ILE A 666 24.69 -14.00 -15.97
N ASN A 667 25.15 -13.22 -14.99
CA ASN A 667 26.55 -12.84 -14.86
C ASN A 667 27.24 -13.71 -13.80
N VAL A 668 28.32 -14.40 -14.18
CA VAL A 668 29.13 -15.17 -13.23
C VAL A 668 30.51 -14.54 -13.11
N MET A 669 30.85 -14.10 -11.90
CA MET A 669 32.07 -13.35 -11.61
C MET A 669 33.18 -14.26 -11.08
N GLY A 670 34.44 -14.00 -11.46
CA GLY A 670 35.61 -14.68 -10.92
C GLY A 670 35.55 -16.21 -11.05
N ASN A 671 35.72 -16.91 -9.92
CA ASN A 671 35.58 -18.36 -9.76
C ASN A 671 34.14 -18.80 -9.38
N GLY A 672 33.14 -17.95 -9.57
CA GLY A 672 31.74 -18.31 -9.39
C GLY A 672 31.32 -19.43 -10.35
N SER A 673 30.23 -20.13 -10.03
CA SER A 673 29.72 -21.21 -10.89
C SER A 673 28.20 -21.28 -10.92
N LEU A 674 27.68 -21.61 -12.10
CA LEU A 674 26.28 -22.01 -12.30
C LEU A 674 26.28 -23.53 -12.52
N ALA A 675 25.39 -24.24 -11.85
CA ALA A 675 25.27 -25.68 -11.98
C ALA A 675 23.80 -26.06 -12.22
N LEU A 676 23.58 -27.11 -13.00
CA LEU A 676 22.31 -27.80 -13.08
C LEU A 676 22.38 -28.99 -12.13
N ALA A 677 21.34 -29.26 -11.34
CA ALA A 677 21.34 -30.48 -10.54
C ALA A 677 21.33 -31.72 -11.43
N GLU A 678 22.17 -32.70 -11.08
CA GLU A 678 22.08 -34.03 -11.65
C GLU A 678 20.83 -34.72 -11.07
N ASP A 679 19.78 -34.84 -11.88
CA ASP A 679 18.63 -35.66 -11.49
C ASP A 679 19.04 -37.15 -11.52
N THR A 680 19.22 -37.74 -10.32
CA THR A 680 19.51 -39.17 -10.19
C THR A 680 18.27 -40.05 -10.38
N THR A 681 17.08 -39.48 -10.55
CA THR A 681 15.79 -40.20 -10.65
C THR A 681 14.74 -39.44 -11.49
N ASN A 682 14.77 -39.65 -12.82
CA ASN A 682 13.73 -39.34 -13.83
C ASN A 682 13.73 -37.96 -14.53
N ASN A 683 14.53 -37.85 -15.60
CA ASN A 683 14.21 -37.17 -16.88
C ASN A 683 13.60 -35.74 -16.87
N SER A 684 13.73 -34.96 -15.80
CA SER A 684 13.53 -33.51 -15.85
C SER A 684 14.90 -32.87 -15.64
N VAL A 685 15.62 -32.68 -16.74
CA VAL A 685 16.88 -31.95 -16.72
C VAL A 685 16.54 -30.49 -16.43
N GLY A 686 17.20 -29.87 -15.45
CA GLY A 686 17.04 -28.44 -15.17
C GLY A 686 17.21 -27.64 -16.47
N THR A 687 16.16 -26.94 -16.88
CA THR A 687 16.09 -26.19 -18.12
C THR A 687 16.48 -24.74 -17.82
N ILE A 688 17.62 -24.28 -18.33
CA ILE A 688 17.90 -22.83 -18.39
C ILE A 688 17.23 -22.31 -19.67
N LEU A 689 16.24 -21.43 -19.50
CA LEU A 689 15.58 -20.74 -20.60
C LEU A 689 16.11 -19.32 -20.64
N ILE A 690 16.96 -19.02 -21.62
CA ILE A 690 17.39 -17.64 -21.89
C ILE A 690 16.44 -17.09 -22.94
N ALA A 691 15.54 -16.20 -22.53
CA ALA A 691 14.69 -15.44 -23.42
C ALA A 691 15.39 -14.12 -23.79
N PHE A 692 15.57 -13.88 -25.09
CA PHE A 692 16.11 -12.62 -25.59
C PHE A 692 15.10 -11.98 -26.53
N ASN A 693 14.88 -10.69 -26.34
CA ASN A 693 14.13 -9.83 -27.25
C ASN A 693 15.12 -8.87 -27.89
N ASN A 694 15.20 -8.85 -29.21
CA ASN A 694 16.00 -7.88 -29.94
C ASN A 694 15.05 -7.10 -30.86
N GLU A 695 14.92 -5.80 -30.62
CA GLU A 695 14.25 -4.89 -31.56
C GLU A 695 15.24 -4.52 -32.65
N ASP A 696 14.91 -4.85 -33.90
CA ASP A 696 15.63 -4.25 -35.01
C ASP A 696 15.19 -2.79 -35.22
N GLY A 697 15.99 -2.01 -35.95
CA GLY A 697 15.77 -0.57 -36.16
C GLY A 697 14.47 -0.21 -36.92
N ASP A 698 13.65 -1.21 -37.27
CA ASP A 698 12.35 -1.08 -37.92
C ASP A 698 11.19 -1.55 -37.00
N GLY A 699 11.45 -1.83 -35.72
CA GLY A 699 10.44 -2.16 -34.70
C GLY A 699 9.94 -3.61 -34.70
N HIS A 700 10.67 -4.56 -35.30
CA HIS A 700 10.33 -5.98 -35.20
C HIS A 700 11.08 -6.60 -34.01
N ILE A 701 10.33 -7.24 -33.12
CA ILE A 701 10.87 -7.98 -31.99
C ILE A 701 11.21 -9.39 -32.47
N THR A 702 12.47 -9.79 -32.33
CA THR A 702 12.87 -11.18 -32.49
C THR A 702 13.01 -11.84 -31.13
N SER A 703 12.11 -12.77 -30.82
CA SER A 703 12.13 -13.58 -29.59
C SER A 703 12.79 -14.94 -29.87
N GLY A 704 13.67 -15.39 -28.98
CA GLY A 704 14.24 -16.73 -29.06
C GLY A 704 14.51 -17.35 -27.70
N ILE A 705 14.48 -18.69 -27.66
CA ILE A 705 14.72 -19.49 -26.45
C ILE A 705 15.91 -20.41 -26.70
N ILE A 706 16.94 -20.31 -25.85
CA ILE A 706 18.02 -21.30 -25.79
C ILE A 706 17.64 -22.32 -24.71
N ASN A 707 17.44 -23.57 -25.08
CA ASN A 707 17.32 -24.66 -24.12
C ASN A 707 18.66 -25.38 -23.94
N ASN A 708 19.16 -25.49 -22.71
CA ASN A 708 20.41 -26.17 -22.39
C ASN A 708 20.24 -27.17 -21.24
N ASP A 709 20.26 -28.46 -21.59
CA ASP A 709 20.08 -29.61 -20.69
C ASP A 709 21.44 -30.17 -20.18
N GLY A 710 22.47 -29.33 -20.03
CA GLY A 710 23.82 -29.75 -19.61
C GLY A 710 24.55 -28.74 -18.73
N ALA A 711 25.52 -29.19 -17.91
CA ALA A 711 26.24 -28.32 -16.98
C ALA A 711 26.84 -27.09 -17.68
N VAL A 712 26.44 -25.89 -17.25
CA VAL A 712 26.93 -24.60 -17.77
C VAL A 712 28.19 -24.21 -17.00
N ASN A 713 29.37 -24.40 -17.60
CA ASN A 713 30.61 -23.97 -16.97
C ASN A 713 31.04 -22.60 -17.48
N PHE A 714 31.26 -21.68 -16.54
CA PHE A 714 31.96 -20.43 -16.77
C PHE A 714 33.42 -20.64 -16.41
N GLN A 715 34.32 -20.61 -17.40
CA GLN A 715 35.76 -20.56 -17.16
C GLN A 715 36.32 -19.34 -17.87
N ASN A 716 37.04 -18.49 -17.15
CA ASN A 716 37.68 -17.28 -17.68
C ASN A 716 36.73 -16.28 -18.38
N GLY A 717 35.48 -16.17 -17.92
CA GLY A 717 34.49 -15.26 -18.52
C GLY A 717 33.87 -15.73 -19.83
N GLU A 718 34.14 -16.97 -20.26
CA GLU A 718 33.47 -17.60 -21.40
C GLU A 718 32.29 -18.46 -20.93
N LEU A 719 31.11 -18.23 -21.50
CA LEU A 719 29.93 -19.07 -21.34
C LEU A 719 29.98 -20.21 -22.36
N ALA A 720 30.10 -21.44 -21.88
CA ALA A 720 30.02 -22.64 -22.71
C ALA A 720 28.66 -23.34 -22.53
N LEU A 721 27.75 -23.12 -23.49
CA LEU A 721 26.47 -23.83 -23.56
C LEU A 721 26.60 -25.04 -24.50
N LYS A 722 25.94 -26.14 -24.13
CA LYS A 722 25.69 -27.28 -25.02
C LYS A 722 24.18 -27.38 -25.23
N PRO A 723 23.59 -26.44 -25.99
CA PRO A 723 22.14 -26.36 -26.12
C PRO A 723 21.60 -27.63 -26.77
N ASP A 724 20.53 -28.17 -26.18
CA ASP A 724 19.78 -29.30 -26.72
C ASP A 724 18.79 -28.84 -27.81
N GLY A 725 18.46 -27.53 -27.85
CA GLY A 725 17.74 -26.88 -28.94
C GLY A 725 17.79 -25.35 -28.85
N VAL A 726 17.59 -24.68 -30.00
CA VAL A 726 17.34 -23.22 -30.07
C VAL A 726 16.06 -23.03 -30.85
N TYR A 727 15.11 -22.32 -30.25
CA TYR A 727 13.76 -22.12 -30.79
C TYR A 727 13.56 -20.65 -31.14
N PHE A 728 12.92 -20.39 -32.27
CA PHE A 728 12.60 -19.05 -32.77
C PHE A 728 11.14 -19.02 -33.22
N GLU A 729 10.53 -17.84 -33.23
CA GLU A 729 9.19 -17.64 -33.79
C GLU A 729 9.16 -17.90 -35.31
N GLU A 730 8.00 -18.30 -35.81
CA GLU A 730 7.78 -18.62 -37.22
C GLU A 730 8.05 -17.37 -38.10
N ASN A 731 8.88 -17.51 -39.14
CA ASN A 731 9.40 -16.44 -40.01
C ASN A 731 10.57 -15.59 -39.46
N THR A 732 11.20 -15.99 -38.34
CA THR A 732 12.41 -15.34 -37.85
C THR A 732 13.61 -15.54 -38.79
N LYS A 733 14.26 -14.45 -39.23
CA LYS A 733 15.51 -14.50 -40.01
C LYS A 733 16.73 -14.62 -39.09
N VAL A 734 17.34 -15.80 -39.03
CA VAL A 734 18.52 -16.08 -38.19
C VAL A 734 19.81 -16.01 -39.01
N LYS A 735 20.80 -15.19 -38.60
CA LYS A 735 22.15 -15.14 -39.18
C LYS A 735 23.17 -15.75 -38.21
N ILE A 736 23.80 -16.86 -38.59
CA ILE A 736 24.79 -17.56 -37.76
C ILE A 736 26.19 -17.08 -38.19
N LEU A 737 26.90 -16.36 -37.32
CA LEU A 737 28.28 -15.95 -37.56
C LEU A 737 29.25 -17.08 -37.15
N LYS A 738 30.04 -17.57 -38.11
CA LYS A 738 31.10 -18.56 -37.85
C LYS A 738 32.37 -17.82 -37.40
N LYS A 739 33.02 -18.30 -36.33
CA LYS A 739 34.40 -17.89 -35.99
C LYS A 739 35.31 -18.25 -37.17
N ALA A 740 35.91 -17.24 -37.79
CA ALA A 740 36.99 -17.45 -38.74
C ALA A 740 38.19 -18.00 -37.98
N ASN A 741 38.54 -19.27 -38.21
CA ASN A 741 39.86 -19.75 -37.87
C ASN A 741 40.77 -19.37 -39.03
N ASP A 742 41.91 -18.76 -38.72
CA ASP A 742 42.83 -18.10 -39.66
C ASP A 742 43.43 -18.95 -40.79
N ASN A 743 43.10 -20.24 -40.95
CA ASN A 743 43.73 -21.08 -41.98
C ASN A 743 42.89 -22.29 -42.41
N ASP A 744 41.76 -22.13 -43.12
CA ASP A 744 41.25 -23.29 -43.89
C ASP A 744 40.63 -22.91 -45.24
N ASN A 745 41.32 -23.37 -46.28
CA ASN A 745 40.86 -23.43 -47.66
C ASN A 745 39.84 -24.57 -47.79
N GLY A 746 38.60 -24.24 -48.17
CA GLY A 746 37.63 -25.04 -48.91
C GLY A 746 37.39 -26.51 -48.53
N ILE A 747 36.14 -26.85 -48.18
CA ILE A 747 35.65 -28.24 -48.18
C ILE A 747 34.53 -28.38 -49.22
N THR A 748 34.66 -29.46 -50.00
CA THR A 748 33.83 -29.93 -51.11
C THR A 748 32.49 -30.54 -50.68
N ASP A 749 31.51 -30.38 -51.57
CA ASP A 749 30.15 -30.92 -51.59
C ASP A 749 30.09 -32.46 -51.40
N GLY A 750 29.24 -32.98 -50.49
CA GLY A 750 28.95 -34.43 -50.45
C GLY A 750 28.59 -35.15 -49.14
N GLU A 751 28.43 -34.53 -47.96
CA GLU A 751 28.01 -35.27 -46.75
C GLU A 751 26.58 -34.91 -46.29
N LYS A 752 25.64 -35.85 -46.48
CA LYS A 752 24.26 -35.76 -46.00
C LYS A 752 24.20 -35.94 -44.47
N PHE A 753 23.38 -35.13 -43.82
CA PHE A 753 22.96 -35.37 -42.43
C PHE A 753 21.45 -35.48 -42.31
N SER A 754 21.02 -36.46 -41.51
CA SER A 754 19.65 -36.70 -41.07
C SER A 754 19.42 -36.12 -39.67
N GLY A 755 18.36 -35.33 -39.46
CA GLY A 755 17.75 -35.13 -38.13
C GLY A 755 17.65 -33.71 -37.58
N ILE A 756 16.94 -32.79 -38.24
CA ILE A 756 16.44 -31.54 -37.61
C ILE A 756 14.93 -31.45 -37.90
N TRP A 757 14.12 -31.04 -36.91
CA TRP A 757 12.67 -30.90 -37.01
C TRP A 757 12.25 -29.47 -36.61
N PHE A 758 11.29 -28.89 -37.33
CA PHE A 758 10.55 -27.70 -36.92
C PHE A 758 9.23 -28.18 -36.31
N VAL A 759 8.84 -27.57 -35.19
CA VAL A 759 7.59 -27.90 -34.49
C VAL A 759 6.84 -26.59 -34.31
N ASP A 760 5.58 -26.56 -34.72
CA ASP A 760 4.72 -25.39 -34.51
C ASP A 760 4.28 -25.26 -33.03
N MET A 761 3.63 -24.16 -32.67
CA MET A 761 3.15 -23.93 -31.29
C MET A 761 2.07 -24.94 -30.82
N ASN A 762 1.61 -25.85 -31.69
CA ASN A 762 0.66 -26.92 -31.36
C ASN A 762 1.33 -28.29 -31.20
N GLY A 763 2.66 -28.37 -31.33
CA GLY A 763 3.39 -29.64 -31.20
C GLY A 763 3.36 -30.52 -32.45
N GLU A 764 2.87 -30.02 -33.60
CA GLU A 764 2.92 -30.77 -34.85
C GLU A 764 4.24 -30.56 -35.60
N LYS A 765 4.84 -31.66 -36.07
CA LYS A 765 6.09 -31.65 -36.84
C LYS A 765 5.82 -31.09 -38.24
N ALA A 766 6.25 -29.87 -38.51
CA ALA A 766 6.20 -29.31 -39.85
C ALA A 766 7.35 -29.87 -40.71
N GLN A 767 7.00 -30.59 -41.78
CA GLN A 767 7.96 -31.02 -42.80
C GLN A 767 8.19 -29.86 -43.77
N VAL A 768 9.39 -29.27 -43.76
CA VAL A 768 9.73 -28.17 -44.67
C VAL A 768 9.74 -28.67 -46.11
N ALA A 769 8.88 -28.07 -46.95
CA ALA A 769 8.86 -28.27 -48.39
C ALA A 769 10.12 -27.66 -49.02
N GLU A 770 10.66 -28.37 -50.01
CA GLU A 770 11.84 -27.99 -50.80
C GLU A 770 11.70 -26.57 -51.37
N SER A 771 12.64 -25.68 -51.05
CA SER A 771 12.95 -24.55 -51.93
C SER A 771 14.45 -24.31 -51.98
N ASP A 772 14.97 -24.30 -53.20
CA ASP A 772 16.35 -23.97 -53.56
C ASP A 772 16.72 -22.57 -53.07
N ASN A 773 17.55 -22.51 -52.03
CA ASN A 773 18.79 -21.72 -51.94
C ASN A 773 19.10 -21.42 -50.46
N ASP A 774 20.29 -21.88 -50.06
CA ASP A 774 21.09 -21.49 -48.90
C ASP A 774 20.47 -21.57 -47.49
N SER A 775 20.72 -22.69 -46.80
CA SER A 775 20.69 -22.73 -45.32
C SER A 775 21.66 -23.76 -44.73
N TYR A 776 22.41 -23.34 -43.71
CA TYR A 776 23.52 -24.07 -43.07
C TYR A 776 23.06 -24.89 -41.86
N LYS A 777 23.75 -26.00 -41.63
CA LYS A 777 23.58 -26.91 -40.48
C LYS A 777 24.39 -26.44 -39.26
N ILE A 778 23.76 -26.23 -38.10
CA ILE A 778 24.48 -26.07 -36.82
C ILE A 778 24.65 -27.44 -36.17
N THR A 779 25.89 -27.83 -35.91
CA THR A 779 26.23 -28.94 -35.01
C THR A 779 27.56 -28.61 -34.36
N LYS A 780 27.58 -27.63 -33.45
CA LYS A 780 28.76 -27.31 -32.63
C LYS A 780 28.38 -26.47 -31.41
N THR A 781 29.09 -26.71 -30.30
CA THR A 781 29.15 -25.88 -29.08
C THR A 781 29.16 -24.40 -29.45
N LEU A 782 28.21 -23.64 -28.92
CA LEU A 782 28.20 -22.19 -29.03
C LEU A 782 29.21 -21.66 -27.99
N THR A 783 30.36 -21.18 -28.44
CA THR A 783 31.35 -20.53 -27.56
C THR A 783 31.20 -19.02 -27.74
N MET A 784 30.60 -18.35 -26.76
CA MET A 784 30.53 -16.89 -26.72
C MET A 784 31.88 -16.38 -26.23
N THR A 785 32.68 -15.79 -27.13
CA THR A 785 34.01 -15.25 -26.79
C THR A 785 33.90 -13.73 -26.67
N ALA A 786 34.31 -13.14 -25.55
CA ALA A 786 34.51 -11.69 -25.44
C ALA A 786 35.85 -11.32 -26.10
N GLU A 787 35.86 -10.37 -27.04
CA GLU A 787 37.12 -9.81 -27.54
C GLU A 787 37.68 -8.79 -26.54
N GLN A 788 38.92 -9.02 -26.11
CA GLN A 788 39.64 -8.11 -25.22
C GLN A 788 40.12 -6.89 -26.02
N GLY A 789 39.28 -5.86 -26.12
CA GLY A 789 39.66 -4.53 -26.57
C GLY A 789 40.53 -3.84 -25.53
N SER A 790 41.71 -3.35 -25.93
CA SER A 790 42.59 -2.55 -25.05
C SER A 790 42.03 -1.14 -24.88
N GLY A 791 41.09 -0.97 -23.96
CA GLY A 791 40.50 0.31 -23.58
C GLY A 791 39.35 0.08 -22.61
N SER A 792 39.32 0.83 -21.51
CA SER A 792 38.34 0.70 -20.43
C SER A 792 36.92 1.05 -20.90
N GLU A 793 36.14 0.08 -21.35
CA GLU A 793 34.69 0.16 -21.53
C GLU A 793 34.08 -1.27 -21.46
N SER A 794 32.84 -1.33 -20.99
CA SER A 794 32.10 -2.51 -20.53
C SER A 794 31.98 -3.64 -21.57
N ASN A 795 32.13 -4.90 -21.13
CA ASN A 795 31.96 -6.07 -21.99
C ASN A 795 30.46 -6.36 -22.21
N PHE A 796 29.95 -6.08 -23.41
CA PHE A 796 28.65 -6.57 -23.87
C PHE A 796 28.83 -7.77 -24.81
N VAL A 797 27.97 -8.77 -24.71
CA VAL A 797 27.88 -9.82 -25.73
C VAL A 797 26.81 -9.42 -26.74
N SER A 798 27.23 -8.97 -27.93
CA SER A 798 26.31 -8.58 -29.00
C SER A 798 26.01 -9.76 -29.93
N ILE A 799 24.73 -10.07 -30.15
CA ILE A 799 24.26 -10.72 -31.38
C ILE A 799 23.94 -9.60 -32.37
N THR A 800 24.85 -9.29 -33.28
CA THR A 800 24.66 -8.21 -34.26
C THR A 800 24.04 -8.76 -35.55
N THR A 801 22.87 -8.22 -35.92
CA THR A 801 22.31 -8.33 -37.27
C THR A 801 22.90 -7.26 -38.17
N GLU A 802 24.09 -7.51 -38.74
CA GLU A 802 24.63 -6.58 -39.76
C GLU A 802 24.16 -6.92 -41.18
N ARG A 803 23.67 -5.86 -41.85
CA ARG A 803 23.48 -5.72 -43.30
C ARG A 803 24.69 -6.23 -44.08
N SER A 804 24.43 -6.86 -45.22
CA SER A 804 25.39 -6.88 -46.33
C SER A 804 24.66 -6.49 -47.63
N PHE A 805 25.28 -5.57 -48.37
CA PHE A 805 24.85 -4.78 -49.55
C PHE A 805 23.70 -5.32 -50.42
#